data_AF-A0A413VPH8-F1
#
_entry.id   AF-A0A413VPH8-F1
#
_cell.length_a   1.000
_cell.length_b   1.000
_cell.length_c   1.000
_cell.angle_alpha   90.00
_cell.angle_beta   90.00
_cell.angle_gamma   90.00
#
_symmetry.space_group_name_H-M   'P 1'
#
loop_
_entity.id
_entity.type
_entity.pdbx_description
1 polymer ?
#
loop_
_entity_poly.entity_id
_entity_poly.type
_entity_poly.pdbx_seq_one_letter_code
_entity_poly.pdbx_strand_id
1 'polypeptide(L)'
;MALKSVRLFSLFILLGITLYSKAQNLRIDGYKGIWYTIGQKSEYGDKYSGGLATYTANHTPVAIYASKVDKTFFVYGGTTSEKDKHLLIMISCYDHKSGTLARPVVVCDKMGVDDPHDNASLTIDSDGFIWVFVSGRNVSRLGQVYKSTMPYCIDHFEKKYQSVITYPQPWYIEGKGFIHLFTKYTAERTFGRELYWSTSPDGINWTPDKKLAGMGGHYQLSNVWKNKVVTVFNYHPDGGADSRTNVYLVQTEDMGQTWQTVDGVTLTTPLTSPQSAALVYDYQKENKLVYLNDLNFDKDGNPIILAVISKHYQPGPKGDPREWVVLHRKNGQWYSHVLCSSSHNYDMGSIYVDNDVWTVIGPTEDGPQKFGTGGEIALWKSWDEGQHWTKVANVTKNSPRNHSYVRRPLYAHNDFYAFWADGNADSMSVSKLYFTDKNGSQVYEMPYRMKTDYEKPIAVYNQNSYQPFGVNLACAEFDEANLPGKYDKHYTYPKVEELDYFKDKGLKLIRFPFKWERIQHELNGELNSVELKRIKDFVGEAEKRSISVILDLHNYARRYHQGVKCIIGTNGVTLDHFADFWRRFAMEMSSFSNIYGYGLMNEPHDLGSSVSWFQMAQKGIEAIRKSDQERPIIIGGDDWSSAERWVEKSDTLKYLKDPVNNLIYEAHVYFDADASGSYNGSYDTEKGSPTRGIERVRPFVNWLKNNQLKGFVGEYGVPDDDERWLVTMDNFLNYLQSEGVNATYWAAGPWWGKYPLSLTPKGGKDAPQMKIVEKYLTTSYRHWVDGALAKAEKQALLMARHLKDKEGKLPRSLNSNGELVTSSSDWWCSGFFPGVLWYLYENNKGSEELFDYANLYTKRIEKEQFNTSTHDLGFMLYCSYGNGFRLNPTSESEGVLINGAHALSARYNPVVKCIRSWNKWRDYSYPVIIDNMMNLEMLMWAYKRTGDDTFKNIAISHANTTKLHHFREDYSSFHVVAYDLKSGKVLQRGTDQGYGDDSSWARGQAWALYGYTMMYRETGNEDYLNLAWHIADFILNHPHLPKDKIPYWDFDSPGIPDDYRDSSSAAIIASALLELSKYSEGHRCERYYTVAEQQLRMLASDEYMAEVGTNGFFILKHGVGNIPQNSELDAPLSYGDYYFIEALLRYRNY
;
A
#
# COMPACT_ATOMS: atom_id res chain seq x y z
N MET A 1 68.28 33.71 -52.69
CA MET A 1 66.84 34.03 -52.84
C MET A 1 66.12 33.29 -51.72
N ALA A 2 65.99 33.85 -50.52
CA ALA A 2 65.09 34.94 -50.11
C ALA A 2 63.63 34.48 -49.94
N LEU A 3 63.26 34.35 -48.65
CA LEU A 3 61.98 34.68 -47.99
C LEU A 3 60.66 33.93 -48.31
N LYS A 4 59.93 33.70 -47.20
CA LYS A 4 58.55 33.18 -47.00
C LYS A 4 58.47 31.65 -47.08
N SER A 5 58.31 30.89 -46.00
CA SER A 5 57.22 30.97 -45.00
C SER A 5 57.59 30.14 -43.76
N VAL A 6 57.90 30.79 -42.64
CA VAL A 6 58.05 30.14 -41.32
C VAL A 6 57.12 30.86 -40.35
N ARG A 7 55.92 30.31 -40.18
CA ARG A 7 54.99 30.46 -39.06
C ARG A 7 53.82 29.52 -39.35
N LEU A 8 53.37 28.76 -38.36
CA LEU A 8 52.46 27.60 -38.43
C LEU A 8 53.09 26.24 -38.82
N PHE A 9 54.09 25.74 -38.08
CA PHE A 9 54.31 24.28 -38.00
C PHE A 9 54.95 23.82 -36.68
N SER A 10 54.71 24.55 -35.58
CA SER A 10 55.27 24.19 -34.26
C SER A 10 54.29 24.40 -33.10
N LEU A 11 52.97 24.38 -33.37
CA LEU A 11 51.92 24.47 -32.34
C LEU A 11 50.82 23.41 -32.50
N PHE A 12 51.14 22.25 -33.08
CA PHE A 12 50.21 21.12 -33.24
C PHE A 12 50.72 19.78 -32.70
N ILE A 13 51.81 19.80 -31.92
CA ILE A 13 52.31 18.64 -31.16
C ILE A 13 52.50 19.06 -29.70
N LEU A 14 51.44 19.61 -29.08
CA LEU A 14 51.36 19.83 -27.63
C LEU A 14 49.91 20.08 -27.13
N LEU A 15 48.91 19.56 -27.86
CA LEU A 15 47.48 19.68 -27.52
C LEU A 15 46.69 18.40 -27.87
N GLY A 16 47.33 17.24 -27.68
CA GLY A 16 46.73 15.91 -27.81
C GLY A 16 46.61 15.15 -26.49
N ILE A 17 46.74 15.84 -25.35
CA ILE A 17 46.50 15.29 -24.00
C ILE A 17 45.63 16.30 -23.25
N THR A 18 44.37 16.40 -23.65
CA THR A 18 43.33 17.07 -22.85
C THR A 18 42.61 16.01 -22.03
N LEU A 19 43.06 15.89 -20.78
CA LEU A 19 42.28 15.67 -19.57
C LEU A 19 40.88 15.04 -19.77
N TYR A 20 40.77 13.71 -19.62
CA TYR A 20 39.54 13.15 -19.05
C TYR A 20 39.50 13.63 -17.59
N SER A 21 38.72 14.69 -17.31
CA SER A 21 38.47 15.14 -15.95
C SER A 21 37.71 14.04 -15.22
N LYS A 22 38.28 13.53 -14.12
CA LYS A 22 37.65 12.56 -13.22
C LYS A 22 36.27 13.07 -12.78
N ALA A 23 35.19 12.35 -13.11
CA ALA A 23 33.82 12.81 -12.85
C ALA A 23 33.37 12.78 -11.37
N GLN A 24 34.28 12.48 -10.43
CA GLN A 24 33.97 12.36 -9.01
C GLN A 24 33.35 13.65 -8.45
N ASN A 25 32.30 13.51 -7.64
CA ASN A 25 31.49 14.57 -7.03
C ASN A 25 30.70 15.45 -8.02
N LEU A 26 30.60 15.04 -9.29
CA LEU A 26 29.71 15.71 -10.24
C LEU A 26 28.26 15.21 -10.08
N ARG A 27 27.31 16.15 -10.11
CA ARG A 27 25.89 15.83 -10.28
C ARG A 27 25.61 15.49 -11.74
N ILE A 28 24.87 14.42 -11.97
CA ILE A 28 24.51 13.95 -13.32
C ILE A 28 23.01 14.15 -13.57
N ASP A 29 22.65 14.38 -14.83
CA ASP A 29 21.28 14.43 -15.31
C ASP A 29 20.56 13.09 -15.04
N GLY A 30 19.73 13.01 -14.01
CA GLY A 30 18.81 11.91 -13.77
C GLY A 30 19.43 10.52 -13.53
N TYR A 31 18.55 9.52 -13.48
CA TYR A 31 18.80 8.16 -13.04
C TYR A 31 19.02 7.21 -14.23
N LYS A 32 20.28 7.15 -14.70
CA LYS A 32 20.68 6.29 -15.82
C LYS A 32 21.34 5.02 -15.31
N GLY A 33 20.67 3.87 -15.37
CA GLY A 33 21.22 2.58 -14.96
C GLY A 33 22.19 2.00 -15.99
N ILE A 34 23.19 1.25 -15.54
CA ILE A 34 24.09 0.50 -16.43
C ILE A 34 23.37 -0.72 -17.03
N TRP A 35 23.58 -0.96 -18.33
CA TRP A 35 23.22 -2.21 -19.00
C TRP A 35 24.48 -3.03 -19.27
N TYR A 36 24.44 -4.33 -19.03
CA TYR A 36 25.60 -5.21 -19.16
C TYR A 36 25.24 -6.60 -19.71
N THR A 37 26.24 -7.29 -20.24
CA THR A 37 26.20 -8.67 -20.77
C THR A 37 27.53 -9.32 -20.47
N ILE A 38 27.54 -10.54 -19.92
CA ILE A 38 28.79 -11.28 -19.71
C ILE A 38 29.29 -11.93 -21.01
N GLY A 39 28.43 -12.05 -22.03
CA GLY A 39 28.77 -12.60 -23.33
C GLY A 39 28.86 -14.12 -23.37
N GLN A 40 28.40 -14.81 -22.32
CA GLN A 40 28.43 -16.27 -22.22
C GLN A 40 27.08 -16.84 -22.69
N LYS A 41 26.91 -16.93 -24.01
CA LYS A 41 25.63 -17.27 -24.64
C LYS A 41 25.39 -18.76 -24.80
N SER A 42 24.13 -19.14 -24.64
CA SER A 42 23.55 -20.43 -25.05
C SER A 42 22.48 -20.19 -26.12
N GLU A 43 21.77 -21.25 -26.54
CA GLU A 43 20.63 -21.11 -27.47
C GLU A 43 19.46 -20.28 -26.89
N TYR A 44 19.36 -20.16 -25.56
CA TYR A 44 18.30 -19.41 -24.85
C TYR A 44 18.76 -18.03 -24.34
N GLY A 45 19.89 -17.51 -24.83
CA GLY A 45 20.40 -16.20 -24.44
C GLY A 45 21.67 -16.26 -23.57
N ASP A 46 22.05 -15.10 -23.04
CA ASP A 46 23.23 -14.95 -22.18
C ASP A 46 22.97 -15.56 -20.79
N LYS A 47 24.02 -16.09 -20.16
CA LYS A 47 23.98 -16.55 -18.78
C LYS A 47 23.47 -15.48 -17.81
N TYR A 48 23.82 -14.22 -18.07
CA TYR A 48 23.12 -13.06 -17.52
C TYR A 48 23.45 -11.79 -18.29
N SER A 49 22.44 -10.94 -18.45
CA SER A 49 22.49 -9.67 -19.15
C SER A 49 21.27 -8.82 -18.81
N GLY A 50 21.27 -7.54 -19.14
CA GLY A 50 20.15 -6.63 -18.88
C GLY A 50 20.56 -5.40 -18.06
N GLY A 51 19.59 -4.81 -17.37
CA GLY A 51 19.79 -3.66 -16.51
C GLY A 51 20.34 -4.08 -15.15
N LEU A 52 21.62 -3.82 -14.91
CA LEU A 52 22.35 -4.36 -13.76
C LEU A 52 22.85 -3.24 -12.82
N ALA A 53 22.06 -2.18 -12.68
CA ALA A 53 22.39 -1.05 -11.80
C ALA A 53 22.41 -1.44 -10.31
N THR A 54 21.56 -2.37 -9.89
CA THR A 54 21.46 -2.88 -8.50
C THR A 54 22.20 -4.21 -8.29
N TYR A 55 22.95 -4.64 -9.30
CA TYR A 55 23.75 -5.86 -9.28
C TYR A 55 24.94 -5.75 -8.32
N THR A 56 25.38 -6.79 -7.62
CA THR A 56 24.80 -8.13 -7.43
C THR A 56 24.24 -8.24 -6.01
N ALA A 57 23.53 -9.33 -5.69
CA ALA A 57 23.09 -9.66 -4.33
C ALA A 57 24.25 -9.56 -3.29
N ASN A 58 25.48 -9.88 -3.69
CA ASN A 58 26.68 -9.86 -2.84
C ASN A 58 27.21 -8.46 -2.47
N HIS A 59 26.67 -7.39 -3.06
CA HIS A 59 26.88 -6.02 -2.59
C HIS A 59 25.77 -5.73 -1.58
N THR A 60 26.05 -5.61 -0.29
CA THR A 60 25.01 -5.32 0.71
C THR A 60 25.59 -4.59 1.93
N PRO A 61 24.93 -3.55 2.48
CA PRO A 61 23.70 -2.90 1.99
C PRO A 61 23.91 -2.04 0.73
N VAL A 62 22.86 -1.83 -0.07
CA VAL A 62 22.88 -0.90 -1.23
C VAL A 62 21.91 0.28 -1.09
N ALA A 63 21.01 0.22 -0.10
CA ALA A 63 20.15 1.32 0.31
C ALA A 63 19.95 1.27 1.83
N ILE A 64 19.86 2.42 2.48
CA ILE A 64 19.69 2.57 3.94
C ILE A 64 18.73 3.72 4.21
N TYR A 65 17.65 3.46 4.94
CA TYR A 65 16.80 4.50 5.51
C TYR A 65 17.45 5.06 6.79
N ALA A 66 17.56 6.38 6.86
CA ALA A 66 18.08 7.12 8.00
C ALA A 66 16.96 7.94 8.63
N SER A 67 16.34 7.39 9.68
CA SER A 67 15.22 8.02 10.41
C SER A 67 15.56 9.41 10.96
N LYS A 68 16.81 9.68 11.36
CA LYS A 68 17.25 10.99 11.88
C LYS A 68 17.01 12.15 10.90
N VAL A 69 17.01 11.88 9.60
CA VAL A 69 16.82 12.89 8.54
C VAL A 69 15.66 12.57 7.62
N ASP A 70 14.91 11.51 7.92
CA ASP A 70 13.80 10.98 7.14
C ASP A 70 14.11 10.86 5.64
N LYS A 71 15.25 10.21 5.34
CA LYS A 71 15.74 9.97 3.97
C LYS A 71 16.22 8.55 3.77
N THR A 72 15.96 7.99 2.60
CA THR A 72 16.61 6.76 2.13
C THR A 72 17.77 7.10 1.20
N PHE A 73 18.98 6.72 1.59
CA PHE A 73 20.20 6.87 0.79
C PHE A 73 20.50 5.57 0.04
N PHE A 74 20.85 5.64 -1.24
CA PHE A 74 21.09 4.45 -2.05
C PHE A 74 22.19 4.65 -3.09
N VAL A 75 22.93 3.57 -3.37
CA VAL A 75 23.97 3.52 -4.41
C VAL A 75 23.55 2.60 -5.56
N TYR A 76 24.03 2.91 -6.76
CA TYR A 76 23.77 2.10 -7.94
C TYR A 76 24.86 2.27 -9.00
N GLY A 77 24.99 1.27 -9.88
CA GLY A 77 25.79 1.34 -11.10
C GLY A 77 25.07 2.16 -12.17
N GLY A 78 25.60 3.33 -12.47
CA GLY A 78 25.09 4.22 -13.51
C GLY A 78 25.95 4.23 -14.77
N THR A 79 25.50 4.99 -15.77
CA THR A 79 26.25 5.24 -17.00
C THR A 79 26.11 6.67 -17.50
N THR A 80 26.96 7.08 -18.45
CA THR A 80 26.98 8.46 -18.96
C THR A 80 25.81 8.75 -19.92
N SER A 81 25.32 7.73 -20.65
CA SER A 81 24.25 7.88 -21.63
C SER A 81 23.55 6.56 -21.94
N GLU A 82 22.41 6.63 -22.62
CA GLU A 82 21.59 5.48 -23.04
C GLU A 82 22.29 4.42 -23.90
N LYS A 83 23.38 4.78 -24.57
CA LYS A 83 24.13 3.89 -25.48
C LYS A 83 25.54 3.58 -24.99
N ASP A 84 25.91 4.13 -23.84
CA ASP A 84 27.21 3.91 -23.24
C ASP A 84 27.15 2.75 -22.25
N LYS A 85 28.30 2.09 -22.06
CA LYS A 85 28.51 1.06 -21.05
C LYS A 85 29.55 1.49 -20.01
N HIS A 86 29.99 2.74 -20.02
CA HIS A 86 30.89 3.27 -19.01
C HIS A 86 30.26 3.26 -17.62
N LEU A 87 30.85 2.53 -16.68
CA LEU A 87 30.35 2.37 -15.31
C LEU A 87 30.70 3.57 -14.43
N LEU A 88 29.67 4.18 -13.85
CA LEU A 88 29.77 5.15 -12.78
C LEU A 88 29.18 4.55 -11.50
N ILE A 89 29.82 4.78 -10.36
CA ILE A 89 29.20 4.51 -9.07
C ILE A 89 28.46 5.77 -8.64
N MET A 90 27.14 5.66 -8.60
CA MET A 90 26.24 6.76 -8.30
C MET A 90 25.71 6.64 -6.87
N ILE A 91 25.43 7.77 -6.24
CA ILE A 91 24.64 7.86 -5.01
C ILE A 91 23.53 8.90 -5.16
N SER A 92 22.38 8.63 -4.54
CA SER A 92 21.31 9.60 -4.38
C SER A 92 20.53 9.36 -3.09
N CYS A 93 19.50 10.18 -2.85
CA CYS A 93 18.54 9.95 -1.78
C CYS A 93 17.10 10.29 -2.19
N TYR A 94 16.16 9.60 -1.53
CA TYR A 94 14.75 9.93 -1.52
C TYR A 94 14.42 10.59 -0.18
N ASP A 95 13.79 11.76 -0.23
CA ASP A 95 13.33 12.53 0.92
C ASP A 95 11.84 12.25 1.15
N HIS A 96 11.55 11.52 2.22
CA HIS A 96 10.22 11.00 2.54
C HIS A 96 9.24 12.12 2.90
N LYS A 97 9.73 13.18 3.55
CA LYS A 97 8.93 14.35 3.92
C LYS A 97 8.40 15.12 2.72
N SER A 98 9.25 15.31 1.70
CA SER A 98 8.89 16.04 0.47
C SER A 98 8.35 15.14 -0.65
N GLY A 99 8.60 13.84 -0.57
CA GLY A 99 8.32 12.87 -1.63
C GLY A 99 9.16 13.08 -2.88
N THR A 100 10.40 13.59 -2.75
CA THR A 100 11.28 13.92 -3.89
C THR A 100 12.60 13.15 -3.86
N LEU A 101 13.15 12.95 -5.06
CA LEU A 101 14.45 12.37 -5.33
C LEU A 101 15.48 13.47 -5.57
N ALA A 102 16.63 13.39 -4.89
CA ALA A 102 17.76 14.28 -5.15
C ALA A 102 18.43 13.97 -6.49
N ARG A 103 19.14 14.93 -7.08
CA ARG A 103 19.91 14.71 -8.30
C ARG A 103 21.15 13.85 -8.02
N PRO A 104 21.36 12.72 -8.73
CA PRO A 104 22.45 11.79 -8.42
C PRO A 104 23.85 12.39 -8.52
N VAL A 105 24.75 11.91 -7.67
CA VAL A 105 26.17 12.30 -7.60
C VAL A 105 27.07 11.12 -7.96
N VAL A 106 28.11 11.35 -8.76
CA VAL A 106 29.15 10.35 -9.05
C VAL A 106 30.10 10.23 -7.85
N VAL A 107 30.09 9.11 -7.15
CA VAL A 107 31.06 8.80 -6.09
C VAL A 107 32.39 8.34 -6.69
N CYS A 108 32.32 7.49 -7.72
CA CYS A 108 33.49 6.92 -8.37
C CYS A 108 33.25 6.76 -9.88
N ASP A 109 34.15 7.33 -10.67
CA ASP A 109 34.26 7.00 -12.09
C ASP A 109 35.21 5.80 -12.24
N LYS A 110 34.72 4.70 -12.83
CA LYS A 110 35.51 3.47 -12.99
C LYS A 110 36.39 3.47 -14.24
N MET A 111 36.41 4.55 -15.01
CA MET A 111 37.38 4.85 -16.07
C MET A 111 37.47 3.74 -17.16
N GLY A 112 36.46 3.64 -18.02
CA GLY A 112 36.45 2.70 -19.15
C GLY A 112 36.12 1.25 -18.78
N VAL A 113 35.71 1.02 -17.52
CA VAL A 113 35.15 -0.26 -17.06
C VAL A 113 33.65 -0.24 -17.30
N ASP A 114 33.09 -1.35 -17.78
CA ASP A 114 31.65 -1.57 -17.97
C ASP A 114 31.07 -2.65 -17.06
N ASP A 115 31.90 -3.20 -16.19
CA ASP A 115 31.65 -4.42 -15.43
C ASP A 115 30.93 -4.13 -14.09
N PRO A 116 29.62 -4.39 -13.94
CA PRO A 116 28.87 -4.09 -12.72
C PRO A 116 29.26 -4.98 -11.53
N HIS A 117 30.15 -5.99 -11.69
CA HIS A 117 30.77 -6.63 -10.53
C HIS A 117 31.61 -5.63 -9.70
N ASP A 118 31.96 -4.48 -10.28
CA ASP A 118 32.62 -3.36 -9.63
C ASP A 118 31.61 -2.35 -8.97
N ASN A 119 30.30 -2.67 -8.90
CA ASN A 119 29.30 -1.87 -8.18
C ASN A 119 29.63 -1.73 -6.68
N ALA A 120 28.86 -0.90 -5.97
CA ALA A 120 29.15 -0.52 -4.59
C ALA A 120 28.09 -0.99 -3.58
N SER A 121 28.50 -1.01 -2.31
CA SER A 121 27.64 -1.03 -1.13
C SER A 121 27.90 0.21 -0.27
N LEU A 122 27.01 0.50 0.69
CA LEU A 122 27.17 1.61 1.62
C LEU A 122 26.87 1.21 3.07
N THR A 123 27.38 2.02 4.00
CA THR A 123 26.96 2.04 5.41
C THR A 123 26.95 3.48 5.91
N ILE A 124 26.26 3.73 7.02
CA ILE A 124 26.24 5.04 7.71
C ILE A 124 26.78 4.83 9.13
N ASP A 125 27.71 5.69 9.56
CA ASP A 125 28.23 5.64 10.94
C ASP A 125 27.33 6.39 11.93
N SER A 126 27.65 6.32 13.22
CA SER A 126 26.85 6.92 14.30
C SER A 126 26.75 8.46 14.20
N ASP A 127 27.79 9.09 13.65
CA ASP A 127 27.87 10.53 13.38
C ASP A 127 27.10 10.93 12.10
N GLY A 128 26.58 9.96 11.36
CA GLY A 128 25.76 10.17 10.17
C GLY A 128 26.55 10.29 8.87
N PHE A 129 27.86 10.07 8.86
CA PHE A 129 28.64 10.08 7.61
C PHE A 129 28.34 8.84 6.78
N ILE A 130 28.21 9.06 5.48
CA ILE A 130 27.93 8.01 4.50
C ILE A 130 29.26 7.45 4.00
N TRP A 131 29.43 6.14 4.09
CA TRP A 131 30.59 5.44 3.58
C TRP A 131 30.21 4.57 2.40
N VAL A 132 30.90 4.71 1.27
CA VAL A 132 30.65 3.96 0.04
C VAL A 132 31.85 3.07 -0.27
N PHE A 133 31.59 1.76 -0.35
CA PHE A 133 32.59 0.73 -0.63
C PHE A 133 32.41 0.25 -2.07
N VAL A 134 33.28 0.71 -2.95
CA VAL A 134 33.28 0.37 -4.38
C VAL A 134 34.05 -0.91 -4.60
N SER A 135 33.41 -1.91 -5.21
CA SER A 135 34.02 -3.18 -5.56
C SER A 135 35.11 -3.00 -6.63
N GLY A 136 36.14 -3.83 -6.55
CA GLY A 136 37.17 -3.99 -7.57
C GLY A 136 37.05 -5.31 -8.32
N ARG A 137 38.14 -5.68 -8.98
CA ARG A 137 38.35 -6.97 -9.62
C ARG A 137 39.77 -7.43 -9.37
N ASN A 138 39.92 -8.33 -8.39
CA ASN A 138 41.21 -8.91 -8.00
C ASN A 138 42.32 -7.85 -7.79
N VAL A 139 43.58 -8.21 -8.04
CA VAL A 139 44.72 -7.29 -7.93
C VAL A 139 44.85 -6.33 -9.12
N SER A 140 44.17 -6.60 -10.24
CA SER A 140 44.24 -5.79 -11.46
C SER A 140 43.35 -4.54 -11.38
N ARG A 141 42.22 -4.59 -10.68
CA ARG A 141 41.38 -3.43 -10.36
C ARG A 141 41.10 -3.41 -8.86
N LEU A 142 41.70 -2.48 -8.12
CA LEU A 142 41.48 -2.38 -6.69
C LEU A 142 40.08 -1.81 -6.36
N GLY A 143 39.48 -2.29 -5.28
CA GLY A 143 38.30 -1.69 -4.67
C GLY A 143 38.67 -0.37 -3.99
N GLN A 144 37.70 0.53 -3.81
CA GLN A 144 37.92 1.90 -3.35
C GLN A 144 36.88 2.28 -2.30
N VAL A 145 37.30 2.94 -1.23
CA VAL A 145 36.39 3.34 -0.14
C VAL A 145 36.35 4.86 -0.03
N TYR A 146 35.13 5.39 0.08
CA TYR A 146 34.83 6.81 0.12
C TYR A 146 34.02 7.15 1.37
N LYS A 147 34.21 8.36 1.89
CA LYS A 147 33.42 8.94 2.99
C LYS A 147 32.82 10.27 2.54
N SER A 148 31.57 10.55 2.90
CA SER A 148 30.99 11.88 2.74
C SER A 148 31.76 12.91 3.57
N THR A 149 31.80 14.16 3.13
CA THR A 149 32.44 15.25 3.90
C THR A 149 31.54 15.85 4.96
N MET A 150 30.24 15.60 4.89
CA MET A 150 29.23 16.01 5.87
C MET A 150 28.28 14.86 6.20
N PRO A 151 27.73 14.80 7.43
CA PRO A 151 26.69 13.85 7.79
C PRO A 151 25.45 13.96 6.89
N TYR A 152 24.88 12.82 6.51
CA TYR A 152 23.64 12.71 5.74
C TYR A 152 23.62 13.54 4.44
N CYS A 153 24.80 13.79 3.85
CA CYS A 153 24.98 14.61 2.67
C CYS A 153 25.65 13.81 1.54
N ILE A 154 25.08 13.89 0.34
CA ILE A 154 25.57 13.18 -0.85
C ILE A 154 26.47 14.03 -1.75
N ASP A 155 26.66 15.31 -1.42
CA ASP A 155 27.20 16.31 -2.37
C ASP A 155 28.69 16.11 -2.65
N HIS A 156 29.44 15.61 -1.67
CA HIS A 156 30.87 15.45 -1.79
C HIS A 156 31.40 14.25 -1.01
N PHE A 157 32.20 13.44 -1.69
CA PHE A 157 32.88 12.26 -1.17
C PHE A 157 34.38 12.33 -1.37
N GLU A 158 35.12 11.92 -0.35
CA GLU A 158 36.58 11.80 -0.38
C GLU A 158 37.00 10.34 -0.38
N LYS A 159 37.91 9.97 -1.28
CA LYS A 159 38.52 8.63 -1.27
C LYS A 159 39.43 8.52 -0.05
N LYS A 160 39.20 7.49 0.78
CA LYS A 160 40.01 7.24 1.98
C LYS A 160 41.13 6.24 1.70
N TYR A 161 40.82 5.14 1.03
CA TYR A 161 41.82 4.14 0.65
C TYR A 161 41.36 3.28 -0.54
N GLN A 162 42.27 2.41 -1.01
CA GLN A 162 41.98 1.37 -1.98
C GLN A 162 42.68 0.08 -1.57
N SER A 163 42.05 -1.07 -1.81
CA SER A 163 42.62 -2.38 -1.49
C SER A 163 41.98 -3.49 -2.33
N VAL A 164 42.45 -4.73 -2.20
CA VAL A 164 41.86 -5.90 -2.88
C VAL A 164 40.56 -6.29 -2.18
N ILE A 165 39.47 -5.64 -2.59
CA ILE A 165 38.10 -5.84 -2.09
C ILE A 165 37.19 -6.10 -3.27
N THR A 166 36.50 -7.24 -3.28
CA THR A 166 35.40 -7.54 -4.21
C THR A 166 34.16 -7.91 -3.41
N TYR A 167 32.98 -7.53 -3.89
CA TYR A 167 31.69 -7.78 -3.24
C TYR A 167 31.65 -7.28 -1.79
N PRO A 168 31.92 -5.98 -1.54
CA PRO A 168 32.01 -5.44 -0.19
C PRO A 168 30.68 -5.53 0.57
N GLN A 169 30.77 -5.94 1.83
CA GLN A 169 29.64 -6.01 2.77
C GLN A 169 29.98 -5.32 4.09
N PRO A 170 29.91 -3.97 4.13
CA PRO A 170 30.27 -3.18 5.30
C PRO A 170 29.11 -3.07 6.28
N TRP A 171 29.38 -3.35 7.55
CA TRP A 171 28.44 -3.17 8.66
C TRP A 171 29.05 -2.28 9.72
N TYR A 172 28.33 -1.23 10.11
CA TYR A 172 28.64 -0.45 11.29
C TYR A 172 27.85 -1.00 12.49
N ILE A 173 28.57 -1.43 13.53
CA ILE A 173 28.00 -1.92 14.78
C ILE A 173 28.18 -0.83 15.83
N GLU A 174 27.08 -0.31 16.35
CA GLU A 174 27.08 0.79 17.31
C GLU A 174 27.96 0.47 18.53
N GLY A 175 28.83 1.40 18.90
CA GLY A 175 29.80 1.24 19.98
C GLY A 175 30.98 0.30 19.70
N LYS A 176 30.98 -0.46 18.59
CA LYS A 176 32.07 -1.40 18.23
C LYS A 176 32.84 -1.00 16.96
N GLY A 177 32.24 -0.21 16.08
CA GLY A 177 32.84 0.23 14.82
C GLY A 177 32.44 -0.64 13.62
N PHE A 178 33.30 -0.72 12.62
CA PHE A 178 33.06 -1.39 11.35
C PHE A 178 33.53 -2.84 11.36
N ILE A 179 32.71 -3.72 10.81
CA ILE A 179 33.12 -5.04 10.33
C ILE A 179 32.79 -5.12 8.85
N HIS A 180 33.77 -5.53 8.05
CA HIS A 180 33.66 -5.57 6.60
C HIS A 180 33.97 -6.98 6.12
N LEU A 181 32.99 -7.62 5.49
CA LEU A 181 33.15 -8.92 4.87
C LEU A 181 33.26 -8.74 3.35
N PHE A 182 34.17 -9.47 2.71
CA PHE A 182 34.44 -9.31 1.29
C PHE A 182 35.16 -10.53 0.71
N THR A 183 35.36 -10.54 -0.61
CA THR A 183 36.02 -11.63 -1.34
C THR A 183 37.37 -11.19 -1.90
N LYS A 184 38.35 -12.10 -1.86
CA LYS A 184 39.62 -11.98 -2.60
C LYS A 184 39.77 -13.12 -3.61
N TYR A 185 40.46 -12.81 -4.71
CA TYR A 185 40.85 -13.79 -5.73
C TYR A 185 42.31 -14.17 -5.51
N THR A 186 42.58 -15.43 -5.15
CA THR A 186 43.93 -15.88 -4.76
C THR A 186 44.63 -16.80 -5.75
N ALA A 187 44.03 -17.04 -6.93
CA ALA A 187 44.65 -17.76 -8.05
C ALA A 187 44.55 -16.95 -9.36
N GLU A 188 45.54 -17.09 -10.26
CA GLU A 188 45.66 -16.36 -11.54
C GLU A 188 44.50 -16.63 -12.52
N ARG A 189 43.77 -17.73 -12.35
CA ARG A 189 42.52 -18.03 -13.03
C ARG A 189 41.46 -18.34 -11.98
N THR A 190 40.33 -17.66 -12.06
CA THR A 190 38.99 -17.72 -11.40
C THR A 190 38.55 -18.87 -10.47
N PHE A 191 39.42 -19.75 -9.98
CA PHE A 191 39.11 -20.91 -9.15
C PHE A 191 39.31 -20.69 -7.63
N GLY A 192 39.74 -19.49 -7.20
CA GLY A 192 40.03 -19.16 -5.79
C GLY A 192 39.32 -17.91 -5.28
N ARG A 193 37.98 -17.86 -5.35
CA ARG A 193 37.17 -16.83 -4.65
C ARG A 193 37.09 -17.21 -3.18
N GLU A 194 37.91 -16.57 -2.36
CA GLU A 194 38.02 -16.84 -0.93
C GLU A 194 37.39 -15.70 -0.12
N LEU A 195 36.76 -16.07 1.01
CA LEU A 195 36.02 -15.14 1.86
C LEU A 195 36.94 -14.57 2.92
N TYR A 196 36.84 -13.26 3.17
CA TYR A 196 37.65 -12.52 4.11
C TYR A 196 36.81 -11.58 4.96
N TRP A 197 37.35 -11.19 6.11
CA TRP A 197 36.83 -10.09 6.90
C TRP A 197 37.97 -9.23 7.48
N SER A 198 37.64 -7.98 7.78
CA SER A 198 38.46 -7.08 8.60
C SER A 198 37.56 -6.17 9.42
N THR A 199 38.15 -5.52 10.43
CA THR A 199 37.42 -4.63 11.34
C THR A 199 38.15 -3.30 11.45
N SER A 200 37.42 -2.25 11.79
CA SER A 200 37.99 -0.93 12.06
C SER A 200 37.15 -0.18 13.09
N PRO A 201 37.74 0.45 14.11
CA PRO A 201 36.96 1.27 15.05
C PRO A 201 36.38 2.53 14.42
N ASP A 202 37.00 3.06 13.35
CA ASP A 202 36.74 4.40 12.80
C ASP A 202 36.56 4.45 11.27
N GLY A 203 36.66 3.30 10.60
CA GLY A 203 36.57 3.18 9.14
C GLY A 203 37.86 3.57 8.41
N ILE A 204 38.91 3.98 9.13
CA ILE A 204 40.22 4.39 8.59
C ILE A 204 41.30 3.39 8.97
N ASN A 205 41.36 3.02 10.25
CA ASN A 205 42.36 2.13 10.81
C ASN A 205 41.84 0.69 10.78
N TRP A 206 42.14 -0.04 9.71
CA TRP A 206 41.68 -1.42 9.52
C TRP A 206 42.66 -2.44 10.06
N THR A 207 42.15 -3.50 10.68
CA THR A 207 42.94 -4.69 11.00
C THR A 207 43.40 -5.40 9.72
N PRO A 208 44.49 -6.18 9.74
CA PRO A 208 44.85 -7.05 8.63
C PRO A 208 43.69 -7.98 8.22
N ASP A 209 43.55 -8.21 6.93
CA ASP A 209 42.48 -9.06 6.38
C ASP A 209 42.64 -10.52 6.82
N LYS A 210 41.60 -11.09 7.42
CA LYS A 210 41.58 -12.47 7.90
C LYS A 210 40.73 -13.33 6.96
N LYS A 211 41.19 -14.55 6.65
CA LYS A 211 40.49 -15.48 5.75
C LYS A 211 39.44 -16.28 6.51
N LEU A 212 38.18 -16.21 6.07
CA LEU A 212 37.04 -16.93 6.64
C LEU A 212 36.88 -18.32 6.04
N ALA A 213 36.88 -18.41 4.70
CA ALA A 213 36.71 -19.67 3.99
C ALA A 213 37.56 -19.68 2.72
N GLY A 214 38.23 -20.80 2.50
CA GLY A 214 39.06 -21.05 1.32
C GLY A 214 39.08 -22.54 1.02
N MET A 215 37.91 -23.09 0.69
CA MET A 215 37.72 -24.51 0.41
C MET A 215 37.31 -24.77 -1.04
N GLY A 216 37.57 -23.80 -1.93
CA GLY A 216 37.18 -23.77 -3.34
C GLY A 216 36.81 -22.34 -3.75
N GLY A 217 35.67 -22.18 -4.41
CA GLY A 217 35.10 -20.86 -4.70
C GLY A 217 33.83 -20.58 -3.88
N HIS A 218 33.61 -19.32 -3.53
CA HIS A 218 32.47 -18.90 -2.71
C HIS A 218 31.86 -17.59 -3.17
N TYR A 219 30.55 -17.44 -2.95
CA TYR A 219 29.84 -16.17 -2.87
C TYR A 219 29.10 -16.10 -1.54
N GLN A 220 29.20 -14.95 -0.86
CA GLN A 220 28.60 -14.76 0.47
C GLN A 220 27.55 -13.65 0.47
N LEU A 221 26.63 -13.73 1.42
CA LEU A 221 25.70 -12.68 1.84
C LEU A 221 25.77 -12.59 3.36
N SER A 222 25.75 -11.37 3.89
CA SER A 222 25.75 -11.14 5.33
C SER A 222 24.62 -10.20 5.69
N ASN A 223 24.22 -10.29 6.95
CA ASN A 223 23.27 -9.38 7.57
C ASN A 223 23.56 -9.36 9.09
N VAL A 224 23.01 -8.36 9.77
CA VAL A 224 23.22 -8.12 11.20
C VAL A 224 21.88 -8.22 11.93
N TRP A 225 21.88 -8.99 13.01
CA TRP A 225 20.80 -9.02 13.98
C TRP A 225 21.31 -8.48 15.31
N LYS A 226 20.88 -7.28 15.71
CA LYS A 226 21.42 -6.55 16.86
C LYS A 226 22.95 -6.39 16.75
N ASN A 227 23.71 -7.13 17.55
CA ASN A 227 25.18 -7.11 17.56
C ASN A 227 25.80 -8.38 16.93
N LYS A 228 24.97 -9.28 16.41
CA LYS A 228 25.35 -10.57 15.82
C LYS A 228 25.44 -10.42 14.31
N VAL A 229 26.64 -10.64 13.77
CA VAL A 229 26.90 -10.63 12.33
C VAL A 229 26.79 -12.06 11.84
N VAL A 230 25.94 -12.31 10.86
CA VAL A 230 25.75 -13.63 10.26
C VAL A 230 26.11 -13.55 8.79
N THR A 231 26.85 -14.56 8.30
CA THR A 231 27.18 -14.68 6.88
C THR A 231 26.84 -16.08 6.39
N VAL A 232 26.11 -16.13 5.28
CA VAL A 232 25.76 -17.34 4.53
C VAL A 232 26.54 -17.33 3.22
N PHE A 233 27.06 -18.47 2.80
CA PHE A 233 27.79 -18.58 1.56
C PHE A 233 27.62 -19.94 0.90
N ASN A 234 27.80 -19.97 -0.42
CA ASN A 234 27.74 -21.20 -1.19
C ASN A 234 29.14 -21.79 -1.47
N TYR A 235 29.18 -23.06 -1.84
CA TYR A 235 30.40 -23.76 -2.26
C TYR A 235 30.40 -24.04 -3.75
N HIS A 236 31.54 -23.77 -4.39
CA HIS A 236 31.78 -24.06 -5.78
C HIS A 236 32.84 -25.18 -5.89
N PRO A 237 32.42 -26.43 -6.14
CA PRO A 237 33.30 -27.52 -6.52
C PRO A 237 34.21 -27.08 -7.68
N ASP A 238 35.48 -27.43 -7.59
CA ASP A 238 36.53 -27.05 -8.55
C ASP A 238 36.80 -25.54 -8.65
N GLY A 239 36.14 -24.71 -7.84
CA GLY A 239 36.29 -23.25 -7.85
C GLY A 239 35.52 -22.54 -8.97
N GLY A 240 34.76 -23.25 -9.80
CA GLY A 240 33.99 -22.67 -10.91
C GLY A 240 32.70 -21.98 -10.46
N ALA A 241 32.36 -20.80 -10.98
CA ALA A 241 31.08 -20.16 -10.60
C ALA A 241 29.83 -20.92 -11.08
N ASP A 242 29.97 -21.87 -12.00
CA ASP A 242 28.85 -22.62 -12.57
C ASP A 242 28.50 -23.91 -11.82
N SER A 243 29.32 -24.30 -10.83
CA SER A 243 29.13 -25.50 -10.01
C SER A 243 28.58 -25.21 -8.60
N ARG A 244 28.09 -23.99 -8.34
CA ARG A 244 27.65 -23.54 -7.00
C ARG A 244 26.58 -24.44 -6.38
N THR A 245 26.82 -25.02 -5.21
CA THR A 245 25.99 -26.11 -4.61
C THR A 245 25.70 -25.91 -3.12
N ASN A 246 26.61 -26.29 -2.23
CA ASN A 246 26.30 -26.42 -0.79
C ASN A 246 26.14 -25.06 -0.11
N VAL A 247 25.29 -24.98 0.91
CA VAL A 247 25.03 -23.77 1.70
C VAL A 247 25.69 -23.90 3.07
N TYR A 248 26.40 -22.87 3.49
CA TYR A 248 27.07 -22.79 4.80
C TYR A 248 26.68 -21.49 5.48
N LEU A 249 26.62 -21.52 6.80
CA LEU A 249 26.33 -20.32 7.59
C LEU A 249 27.16 -20.29 8.86
N VAL A 250 27.76 -19.13 9.12
CA VAL A 250 28.54 -18.85 10.33
C VAL A 250 28.16 -17.50 10.92
N GLN A 251 28.37 -17.33 12.22
CA GLN A 251 28.04 -16.11 12.95
C GLN A 251 29.16 -15.67 13.89
N THR A 252 29.17 -14.38 14.24
CA THR A 252 30.05 -13.79 15.25
C THR A 252 29.33 -12.68 16.01
N GLU A 253 29.61 -12.58 17.32
CA GLU A 253 29.07 -11.53 18.20
C GLU A 253 30.18 -10.59 18.75
N ASP A 254 31.45 -10.90 18.45
CA ASP A 254 32.64 -10.27 19.01
C ASP A 254 33.51 -9.61 17.94
N MET A 255 32.88 -9.17 16.84
CA MET A 255 33.54 -8.54 15.68
C MET A 255 34.53 -9.49 14.97
N GLY A 256 34.20 -10.79 14.91
CA GLY A 256 35.00 -11.79 14.20
C GLY A 256 36.29 -12.16 14.93
N GLN A 257 36.35 -12.02 16.26
CA GLN A 257 37.41 -12.65 17.07
C GLN A 257 37.16 -14.15 17.16
N THR A 258 35.89 -14.54 17.33
CA THR A 258 35.42 -15.93 17.24
C THR A 258 34.30 -16.06 16.21
N TRP A 259 34.31 -17.19 15.50
CA TRP A 259 33.25 -17.57 14.56
C TRP A 259 32.62 -18.87 15.04
N GLN A 260 31.29 -18.95 14.97
CA GLN A 260 30.52 -20.08 15.44
C GLN A 260 29.49 -20.53 14.40
N THR A 261 29.01 -21.77 14.53
CA THR A 261 27.75 -22.19 13.88
C THR A 261 26.55 -21.53 14.56
N VAL A 262 25.35 -21.68 13.98
CA VAL A 262 24.09 -21.20 14.60
C VAL A 262 23.84 -21.88 15.96
N ASP A 263 24.37 -23.10 16.14
CA ASP A 263 24.28 -23.88 17.38
C ASP A 263 25.38 -23.57 18.40
N GLY A 264 26.17 -22.51 18.18
CA GLY A 264 27.21 -22.06 19.10
C GLY A 264 28.49 -22.91 19.08
N VAL A 265 28.66 -23.79 18.09
CA VAL A 265 29.90 -24.56 17.93
C VAL A 265 30.98 -23.65 17.38
N THR A 266 32.04 -23.41 18.16
CA THR A 266 33.20 -22.62 17.74
C THR A 266 33.93 -23.27 16.55
N LEU A 267 34.24 -22.45 15.54
CA LEU A 267 34.88 -22.85 14.29
C LEU A 267 36.32 -22.34 14.22
N THR A 268 37.19 -23.15 13.64
CA THR A 268 38.55 -22.72 13.28
C THR A 268 38.54 -22.11 11.88
N THR A 269 38.91 -20.83 11.78
CA THR A 269 39.08 -20.14 10.49
C THR A 269 40.54 -20.17 10.02
N PRO A 270 40.82 -20.28 8.71
CA PRO A 270 39.84 -20.40 7.64
C PRO A 270 39.20 -21.79 7.58
N LEU A 271 37.95 -21.84 7.14
CA LEU A 271 37.30 -23.09 6.74
C LEU A 271 37.98 -23.62 5.47
N THR A 272 38.57 -24.81 5.56
CA THR A 272 39.36 -25.45 4.48
C THR A 272 38.74 -26.73 3.95
N SER A 273 37.67 -27.23 4.56
CA SER A 273 36.99 -28.48 4.18
C SER A 273 35.51 -28.23 3.89
N PRO A 274 34.97 -28.72 2.75
CA PRO A 274 33.53 -28.71 2.48
C PRO A 274 32.74 -29.52 3.51
N GLN A 275 33.34 -30.55 4.11
CA GLN A 275 32.76 -31.21 5.26
C GLN A 275 33.12 -30.41 6.52
N SER A 276 32.22 -29.53 6.93
CA SER A 276 32.37 -28.60 8.07
C SER A 276 31.09 -28.55 8.90
N ALA A 277 31.21 -28.25 10.20
CA ALA A 277 30.07 -28.03 11.08
C ALA A 277 29.20 -26.82 10.65
N ALA A 278 29.72 -25.94 9.79
CA ALA A 278 28.99 -24.82 9.22
C ALA A 278 28.01 -25.20 8.08
N LEU A 279 28.03 -26.45 7.60
CA LEU A 279 27.19 -26.92 6.51
C LEU A 279 25.71 -26.89 6.91
N VAL A 280 24.90 -26.11 6.18
CA VAL A 280 23.45 -26.00 6.35
C VAL A 280 22.72 -27.00 5.46
N TYR A 281 23.09 -27.06 4.18
CA TYR A 281 22.44 -27.93 3.21
C TYR A 281 23.41 -28.38 2.10
N ASP A 282 23.33 -29.65 1.70
CA ASP A 282 24.24 -30.31 0.77
C ASP A 282 23.59 -30.55 -0.60
N TYR A 283 23.38 -29.48 -1.37
CA TYR A 283 22.78 -29.57 -2.71
C TYR A 283 23.66 -30.32 -3.71
N GLN A 284 24.96 -30.47 -3.45
CA GLN A 284 25.86 -31.27 -4.28
C GLN A 284 25.41 -32.73 -4.33
N LYS A 285 24.97 -33.31 -3.21
CA LYS A 285 24.43 -34.68 -3.18
C LYS A 285 23.15 -34.85 -4.01
N GLU A 286 22.41 -33.77 -4.23
CA GLU A 286 21.18 -33.75 -5.04
C GLU A 286 21.44 -33.40 -6.52
N ASN A 287 22.69 -33.13 -6.92
CA ASN A 287 23.04 -32.56 -8.23
C ASN A 287 22.28 -31.27 -8.55
N LYS A 288 22.06 -30.42 -7.52
CA LYS A 288 21.38 -29.12 -7.65
C LYS A 288 22.35 -27.97 -7.42
N LEU A 289 22.07 -26.85 -8.07
CA LEU A 289 22.79 -25.61 -7.92
C LEU A 289 22.04 -24.63 -7.00
N VAL A 290 22.77 -23.78 -6.27
CA VAL A 290 22.19 -22.74 -5.39
C VAL A 290 22.65 -21.33 -5.73
N TYR A 291 21.71 -20.43 -5.87
CA TYR A 291 21.92 -19.01 -6.12
C TYR A 291 21.34 -18.23 -4.94
N LEU A 292 22.20 -17.73 -4.06
CA LEU A 292 21.79 -17.01 -2.86
C LEU A 292 21.25 -15.62 -3.23
N ASN A 293 20.06 -15.27 -2.73
CA ASN A 293 19.38 -14.00 -2.97
C ASN A 293 19.52 -13.04 -1.79
N ASP A 294 19.08 -13.45 -0.59
CA ASP A 294 19.04 -12.58 0.59
C ASP A 294 19.15 -13.39 1.91
N LEU A 295 19.53 -12.71 2.99
CA LEU A 295 19.62 -13.25 4.35
C LEU A 295 18.89 -12.32 5.32
N ASN A 296 17.96 -12.86 6.09
CA ASN A 296 17.26 -12.12 7.14
C ASN A 296 17.07 -13.00 8.39
N PHE A 297 16.33 -12.52 9.38
CA PHE A 297 16.14 -13.20 10.65
C PHE A 297 14.68 -13.20 11.07
N ASP A 298 14.25 -14.27 11.74
CA ASP A 298 12.99 -14.26 12.48
C ASP A 298 13.09 -13.40 13.75
N LYS A 299 11.96 -13.23 14.43
CA LYS A 299 11.84 -12.47 15.68
C LYS A 299 12.81 -12.94 16.78
N ASP A 300 13.20 -14.22 16.76
CA ASP A 300 14.09 -14.83 17.74
C ASP A 300 15.57 -14.75 17.32
N GLY A 301 15.85 -14.17 16.15
CA GLY A 301 17.19 -14.00 15.61
C GLY A 301 17.73 -15.26 14.93
N ASN A 302 16.87 -16.22 14.56
CA ASN A 302 17.27 -17.36 13.75
C ASN A 302 17.36 -16.95 12.28
N PRO A 303 18.34 -17.47 11.53
CA PRO A 303 18.55 -17.10 10.13
C PRO A 303 17.47 -17.66 9.20
N ILE A 304 17.10 -16.84 8.22
CA ILE A 304 16.24 -17.16 7.09
C ILE A 304 17.00 -16.82 5.80
N ILE A 305 17.20 -17.81 4.94
CA ILE A 305 17.98 -17.69 3.70
C ILE A 305 17.03 -17.82 2.52
N LEU A 306 17.02 -16.81 1.63
CA LEU A 306 16.31 -16.86 0.35
C LEU A 306 17.29 -17.26 -0.75
N ALA A 307 16.92 -18.23 -1.59
CA ALA A 307 17.75 -18.69 -2.70
C ALA A 307 16.92 -19.20 -3.89
N VAL A 308 17.55 -19.27 -5.07
CA VAL A 308 17.03 -20.02 -6.22
C VAL A 308 17.81 -21.32 -6.37
N ILE A 309 17.09 -22.44 -6.48
CA ILE A 309 17.63 -23.78 -6.68
C ILE A 309 17.34 -24.22 -8.12
N SER A 310 18.34 -24.79 -8.80
CA SER A 310 18.17 -25.23 -10.18
C SER A 310 18.99 -26.47 -10.51
N LYS A 311 18.73 -27.10 -11.66
CA LYS A 311 19.47 -28.28 -12.12
C LYS A 311 20.64 -27.97 -13.04
N HIS A 312 20.72 -26.73 -13.55
CA HIS A 312 21.69 -26.36 -14.56
C HIS A 312 21.96 -24.85 -14.57
N TYR A 313 23.20 -24.46 -14.85
CA TYR A 313 23.65 -23.06 -14.77
C TYR A 313 23.24 -22.22 -15.99
N GLN A 314 23.10 -22.84 -17.16
CA GLN A 314 22.67 -22.18 -18.40
C GLN A 314 21.19 -21.75 -18.34
N PRO A 315 20.82 -20.66 -19.04
CA PRO A 315 19.41 -20.28 -19.21
C PRO A 315 18.66 -21.33 -20.07
N GLY A 316 17.34 -21.31 -19.96
CA GLY A 316 16.45 -22.22 -20.67
C GLY A 316 16.06 -23.49 -19.89
N PRO A 317 15.32 -24.41 -20.52
CA PRO A 317 14.58 -25.46 -19.81
C PRO A 317 15.42 -26.47 -19.03
N LYS A 318 16.72 -26.59 -19.31
CA LYS A 318 17.61 -27.53 -18.61
C LYS A 318 17.74 -27.24 -17.12
N GLY A 319 17.55 -25.99 -16.71
CA GLY A 319 17.60 -25.61 -15.31
C GLY A 319 16.31 -25.88 -14.54
N ASP A 320 15.23 -26.27 -15.21
CA ASP A 320 13.88 -26.28 -14.64
C ASP A 320 13.61 -27.51 -13.74
N PRO A 321 12.78 -27.35 -12.69
CA PRO A 321 12.27 -26.07 -12.19
C PRO A 321 13.39 -25.25 -11.54
N ARG A 322 13.31 -23.92 -11.66
CA ARG A 322 14.12 -22.99 -10.87
C ARG A 322 13.29 -22.53 -9.69
N GLU A 323 13.49 -23.19 -8.56
CA GLU A 323 12.65 -23.04 -7.37
C GLU A 323 13.21 -21.92 -6.49
N TRP A 324 12.38 -20.92 -6.19
CA TRP A 324 12.67 -20.00 -5.11
C TRP A 324 12.38 -20.71 -3.79
N VAL A 325 13.39 -20.84 -2.95
CA VAL A 325 13.30 -21.54 -1.67
C VAL A 325 13.66 -20.62 -0.53
N VAL A 326 12.99 -20.84 0.59
CA VAL A 326 13.32 -20.24 1.88
C VAL A 326 13.82 -21.34 2.81
N LEU A 327 15.08 -21.23 3.23
CA LEU A 327 15.65 -22.07 4.27
C LEU A 327 15.49 -21.37 5.62
N HIS A 328 14.83 -22.00 6.57
CA HIS A 328 14.62 -21.44 7.90
C HIS A 328 15.13 -22.38 8.99
N ARG A 329 15.79 -21.80 9.99
CA ARG A 329 16.28 -22.54 11.15
C ARG A 329 15.32 -22.36 12.33
N LYS A 330 14.65 -23.44 12.75
CA LYS A 330 13.75 -23.42 13.91
C LYS A 330 13.89 -24.68 14.75
N ASN A 331 13.79 -24.55 16.08
CA ASN A 331 13.80 -25.67 17.04
C ASN A 331 14.95 -26.69 16.87
N GLY A 332 16.15 -26.23 16.55
CA GLY A 332 17.28 -27.15 16.35
C GLY A 332 17.42 -27.68 14.91
N GLN A 333 16.51 -27.35 13.99
CA GLN A 333 16.43 -27.98 12.66
C GLN A 333 16.28 -26.98 11.51
N TRP A 334 16.85 -27.34 10.36
CA TRP A 334 16.69 -26.59 9.12
C TRP A 334 15.51 -27.12 8.33
N TYR A 335 14.63 -26.21 7.91
CA TYR A 335 13.50 -26.46 7.03
C TYR A 335 13.75 -25.78 5.68
N SER A 336 13.18 -26.36 4.62
CA SER A 336 13.25 -25.82 3.26
C SER A 336 11.83 -25.77 2.69
N HIS A 337 11.39 -24.58 2.32
CA HIS A 337 10.05 -24.36 1.78
C HIS A 337 10.15 -23.71 0.40
N VAL A 338 9.43 -24.28 -0.56
CA VAL A 338 9.33 -23.71 -1.91
C VAL A 338 8.29 -22.58 -1.88
N LEU A 339 8.68 -21.42 -2.39
CA LEU A 339 7.84 -20.23 -2.50
C LEU A 339 7.12 -20.19 -3.86
N CYS A 340 7.90 -20.24 -4.93
CA CYS A 340 7.42 -20.28 -6.32
C CYS A 340 8.54 -20.79 -7.24
N SER A 341 8.30 -20.77 -8.54
CA SER A 341 9.33 -20.94 -9.56
C SER A 341 9.52 -19.66 -10.38
N SER A 342 10.70 -19.49 -10.97
CA SER A 342 10.95 -18.45 -11.98
C SER A 342 11.66 -19.05 -13.21
N SER A 343 12.01 -18.22 -14.19
CA SER A 343 12.55 -18.67 -15.47
C SER A 343 14.08 -18.63 -15.54
N HIS A 344 14.76 -17.96 -14.60
CA HIS A 344 16.21 -17.76 -14.67
C HIS A 344 16.94 -17.83 -13.31
N ASN A 345 18.19 -18.31 -13.32
CA ASN A 345 18.98 -18.54 -12.09
C ASN A 345 19.38 -17.25 -11.35
N TYR A 346 19.27 -16.11 -12.03
CA TYR A 346 19.64 -14.79 -11.54
C TYR A 346 18.41 -13.90 -11.33
N ASP A 347 17.23 -14.50 -11.25
CA ASP A 347 16.04 -13.82 -10.75
C ASP A 347 16.25 -13.63 -9.24
N MET A 348 16.62 -12.41 -8.87
CA MET A 348 17.08 -12.09 -7.52
C MET A 348 16.15 -11.07 -6.88
N GLY A 349 15.74 -11.38 -5.65
CA GLY A 349 14.81 -10.60 -4.85
C GLY A 349 15.27 -10.50 -3.40
N SER A 350 14.42 -9.92 -2.56
CA SER A 350 14.72 -9.69 -1.15
C SER A 350 13.62 -10.24 -0.25
N ILE A 351 13.99 -10.62 0.97
CA ILE A 351 13.06 -11.10 2.00
C ILE A 351 13.00 -10.11 3.18
N TYR A 352 11.77 -9.81 3.59
CA TYR A 352 11.43 -9.02 4.77
C TYR A 352 10.74 -9.92 5.77
N VAL A 353 10.97 -9.63 7.04
CA VAL A 353 10.38 -10.36 8.15
C VAL A 353 9.86 -9.30 9.10
N ASP A 354 8.57 -9.02 8.99
CA ASP A 354 7.85 -8.09 9.85
C ASP A 354 7.01 -8.96 10.80
N ASN A 355 7.57 -9.18 12.01
CA ASN A 355 7.20 -10.20 12.99
C ASN A 355 6.77 -11.56 12.38
N ASP A 356 5.47 -11.88 12.34
CA ASP A 356 4.95 -13.18 11.88
C ASP A 356 4.67 -13.21 10.36
N VAL A 357 4.82 -12.08 9.66
CA VAL A 357 4.59 -11.98 8.21
C VAL A 357 5.91 -11.88 7.45
N TRP A 358 6.19 -12.90 6.66
CA TRP A 358 7.35 -12.92 5.80
C TRP A 358 6.96 -12.48 4.41
N THR A 359 7.68 -11.50 3.87
CA THR A 359 7.40 -10.94 2.55
C THR A 359 8.59 -11.15 1.64
N VAL A 360 8.36 -11.74 0.47
CA VAL A 360 9.37 -11.81 -0.60
C VAL A 360 8.90 -10.94 -1.75
N ILE A 361 9.80 -10.09 -2.23
CA ILE A 361 9.59 -9.29 -3.44
C ILE A 361 10.72 -9.56 -4.42
N GLY A 362 10.36 -9.87 -5.67
CA GLY A 362 11.33 -10.25 -6.68
C GLY A 362 10.72 -10.50 -8.06
N PRO A 363 11.57 -10.68 -9.09
CA PRO A 363 11.15 -10.95 -10.45
C PRO A 363 10.73 -12.42 -10.61
N THR A 364 9.61 -12.81 -10.00
CA THR A 364 9.15 -14.21 -9.98
C THR A 364 8.17 -14.53 -11.11
N GLU A 365 7.74 -13.53 -11.88
CA GLU A 365 6.76 -13.68 -12.95
C GLU A 365 7.43 -13.53 -14.32
N ASP A 366 6.86 -14.18 -15.34
CA ASP A 366 7.38 -14.14 -16.71
C ASP A 366 7.45 -12.70 -17.22
N GLY A 367 8.67 -12.25 -17.56
CA GLY A 367 8.90 -10.99 -18.26
C GLY A 367 8.93 -11.15 -19.79
N PRO A 368 9.02 -10.04 -20.53
CA PRO A 368 9.07 -10.04 -21.99
C PRO A 368 10.29 -10.78 -22.58
N GLN A 369 11.38 -10.93 -21.83
CA GLN A 369 12.54 -11.75 -22.20
C GLN A 369 12.55 -13.03 -21.37
N LYS A 370 11.67 -13.98 -21.73
CA LYS A 370 11.32 -15.16 -20.91
C LYS A 370 12.50 -15.91 -20.30
N PHE A 371 13.55 -16.20 -21.08
CA PHE A 371 14.73 -16.93 -20.60
C PHE A 371 15.92 -16.00 -20.24
N GLY A 372 15.71 -14.68 -20.35
CA GLY A 372 16.68 -13.68 -19.93
C GLY A 372 16.67 -13.47 -18.42
N THR A 373 17.64 -12.71 -17.92
CA THR A 373 17.69 -12.37 -16.48
C THR A 373 16.52 -11.46 -16.09
N GLY A 374 15.86 -11.77 -14.97
CA GLY A 374 14.76 -10.98 -14.45
C GLY A 374 13.40 -11.35 -15.06
N GLY A 375 12.39 -10.56 -14.72
CA GLY A 375 10.99 -10.84 -15.04
C GLY A 375 10.09 -9.67 -14.64
N GLU A 376 8.79 -9.93 -14.46
CA GLU A 376 7.91 -9.00 -13.78
C GLU A 376 8.02 -9.17 -12.26
N ILE A 377 7.93 -8.06 -11.52
CA ILE A 377 8.04 -8.07 -10.06
C ILE A 377 6.71 -8.49 -9.44
N ALA A 378 6.75 -9.45 -8.53
CA ALA A 378 5.63 -9.81 -7.68
C ALA A 378 6.01 -9.76 -6.20
N LEU A 379 4.98 -9.65 -5.37
CA LEU A 379 5.08 -9.63 -3.92
C LEU A 379 4.32 -10.85 -3.37
N TRP A 380 5.03 -11.62 -2.56
CA TRP A 380 4.57 -12.85 -1.93
C TRP A 380 4.59 -12.69 -0.43
N LYS A 381 3.57 -13.19 0.25
CA LYS A 381 3.51 -13.21 1.71
C LYS A 381 3.32 -14.63 2.24
N SER A 382 3.92 -14.88 3.40
CA SER A 382 3.69 -16.04 4.23
C SER A 382 3.37 -15.58 5.65
N TRP A 383 2.42 -16.27 6.29
CA TRP A 383 1.96 -16.00 7.66
C TRP A 383 2.26 -17.17 8.60
N ASP A 384 3.04 -18.14 8.14
CA ASP A 384 3.33 -19.39 8.83
C ASP A 384 4.81 -19.76 8.71
N GLU A 385 5.66 -18.73 8.80
CA GLU A 385 7.12 -18.85 8.78
C GLU A 385 7.66 -19.47 7.49
N GLY A 386 7.10 -19.05 6.36
CA GLY A 386 7.54 -19.45 5.03
C GLY A 386 7.05 -20.83 4.59
N GLN A 387 6.18 -21.51 5.35
CA GLN A 387 5.66 -22.82 4.96
C GLN A 387 4.74 -22.75 3.74
N HIS A 388 3.84 -21.75 3.71
CA HIS A 388 2.96 -21.48 2.58
C HIS A 388 3.10 -20.03 2.13
N TRP A 389 3.10 -19.82 0.82
CA TRP A 389 3.25 -18.50 0.19
C TRP A 389 2.05 -18.17 -0.68
N THR A 390 1.56 -16.95 -0.55
CA THR A 390 0.50 -16.38 -1.38
C THR A 390 1.04 -15.18 -2.14
N LYS A 391 0.88 -15.17 -3.47
CA LYS A 391 1.11 -13.96 -4.27
C LYS A 391 0.01 -12.96 -3.96
N VAL A 392 0.37 -11.82 -3.38
CA VAL A 392 -0.60 -10.80 -2.97
C VAL A 392 -0.63 -9.61 -3.93
N ALA A 393 0.40 -9.46 -4.77
CA ALA A 393 0.47 -8.36 -5.73
C ALA A 393 1.36 -8.71 -6.94
N ASN A 394 0.90 -8.33 -8.14
CA ASN A 394 1.76 -8.12 -9.30
C ASN A 394 2.22 -6.65 -9.25
N VAL A 395 3.45 -6.42 -8.79
CA VAL A 395 4.01 -5.07 -8.59
C VAL A 395 4.23 -4.39 -9.93
N THR A 396 4.72 -5.13 -10.93
CA THR A 396 4.80 -4.68 -12.32
C THR A 396 4.04 -5.64 -13.25
N LYS A 397 3.64 -5.16 -14.42
CA LYS A 397 2.99 -5.98 -15.46
C LYS A 397 3.19 -5.37 -16.85
N ASN A 398 3.26 -6.22 -17.88
CA ASN A 398 3.37 -5.79 -19.28
C ASN A 398 4.53 -4.81 -19.52
N SER A 399 5.61 -4.96 -18.79
CA SER A 399 6.80 -4.14 -18.92
C SER A 399 7.47 -4.42 -20.26
N PRO A 400 8.10 -3.42 -20.90
CA PRO A 400 8.80 -3.62 -22.16
C PRO A 400 10.12 -4.40 -22.00
N ARG A 401 10.60 -4.53 -20.76
CA ARG A 401 11.89 -5.12 -20.38
C ARG A 401 11.78 -5.84 -19.05
N ASN A 402 12.58 -6.88 -18.86
CA ASN A 402 12.67 -7.56 -17.57
C ASN A 402 13.20 -6.62 -16.48
N HIS A 403 12.63 -6.73 -15.28
CA HIS A 403 13.13 -6.11 -14.06
C HIS A 403 14.02 -7.11 -13.33
N SER A 404 15.15 -6.67 -12.78
CA SER A 404 16.13 -7.58 -12.19
C SER A 404 16.77 -7.02 -10.91
N TYR A 405 17.26 -7.94 -10.07
CA TYR A 405 17.95 -7.64 -8.81
C TYR A 405 17.17 -6.67 -7.91
N VAL A 406 16.01 -7.11 -7.41
CA VAL A 406 15.22 -6.33 -6.45
C VAL A 406 15.89 -6.33 -5.08
N ARG A 407 16.18 -5.14 -4.57
CA ARG A 407 16.96 -4.91 -3.35
C ARG A 407 16.11 -4.26 -2.27
N ARG A 408 16.22 -4.82 -1.07
CA ARG A 408 15.70 -4.24 0.17
C ARG A 408 16.63 -3.16 0.73
N PRO A 409 16.14 -1.95 1.02
CA PRO A 409 16.84 -1.02 1.90
C PRO A 409 16.95 -1.56 3.32
N LEU A 410 18.08 -1.32 3.97
CA LEU A 410 18.23 -1.52 5.41
C LEU A 410 17.32 -0.51 6.13
N TYR A 411 16.52 -1.00 7.07
CA TYR A 411 15.50 -0.22 7.80
C TYR A 411 14.43 0.43 6.89
N ALA A 412 14.09 -0.21 5.78
CA ALA A 412 13.19 0.33 4.75
C ALA A 412 11.96 1.09 5.29
N HIS A 413 11.72 2.27 4.71
CA HIS A 413 10.51 3.05 4.96
C HIS A 413 9.35 2.56 4.07
N ASN A 414 8.10 2.81 4.46
CA ASN A 414 6.92 2.23 3.83
C ASN A 414 6.66 2.69 2.38
N ASP A 415 7.16 3.85 1.97
CA ASP A 415 6.98 4.42 0.61
C ASP A 415 8.20 4.17 -0.32
N PHE A 416 9.31 3.68 0.24
CA PHE A 416 10.52 3.26 -0.46
C PHE A 416 10.94 1.91 0.12
N TYR A 417 10.16 0.89 -0.22
CA TYR A 417 10.30 -0.43 0.38
C TYR A 417 11.27 -1.30 -0.39
N ALA A 418 11.24 -1.30 -1.72
CA ALA A 418 12.17 -2.06 -2.56
C ALA A 418 12.63 -1.25 -3.77
N PHE A 419 13.84 -1.55 -4.28
CA PHE A 419 14.53 -0.78 -5.31
C PHE A 419 15.26 -1.69 -6.33
N TRP A 420 15.12 -1.41 -7.63
CA TRP A 420 15.66 -2.27 -8.70
C TRP A 420 15.87 -1.53 -10.02
N ALA A 421 16.34 -2.26 -11.05
CA ALA A 421 16.48 -1.74 -12.41
C ALA A 421 15.87 -2.67 -13.48
N ASP A 422 15.52 -2.11 -14.63
CA ASP A 422 15.06 -2.85 -15.81
C ASP A 422 16.08 -2.88 -16.94
N GLY A 423 15.96 -3.85 -17.85
CA GLY A 423 16.73 -3.87 -19.08
C GLY A 423 16.37 -5.06 -19.97
N ASN A 424 16.45 -4.88 -21.29
CA ASN A 424 16.26 -5.97 -22.23
C ASN A 424 17.42 -6.96 -22.09
N ALA A 425 17.14 -8.20 -21.69
CA ALA A 425 18.20 -9.20 -21.51
C ALA A 425 18.82 -9.67 -22.84
N ASP A 426 18.07 -9.65 -23.94
CA ASP A 426 18.53 -10.17 -25.24
C ASP A 426 19.45 -9.17 -25.99
N SER A 427 19.33 -7.87 -25.68
CA SER A 427 20.03 -6.81 -26.42
C SER A 427 20.22 -5.52 -25.61
N MET A 428 21.23 -4.73 -25.98
CA MET A 428 21.51 -3.43 -25.36
C MET A 428 20.25 -2.56 -25.38
N SER A 429 19.91 -1.98 -24.23
CA SER A 429 18.77 -1.09 -24.08
C SER A 429 19.07 -0.04 -23.02
N VAL A 430 18.24 1.00 -22.97
CA VAL A 430 18.16 1.87 -21.79
C VAL A 430 17.88 0.99 -20.56
N SER A 431 18.43 1.38 -19.40
CA SER A 431 18.14 0.77 -18.10
C SER A 431 17.65 1.85 -17.15
N LYS A 432 16.44 1.68 -16.64
CA LYS A 432 15.76 2.61 -15.72
C LYS A 432 15.75 2.03 -14.31
N LEU A 433 15.69 2.89 -13.31
CA LEU A 433 15.57 2.51 -11.91
C LEU A 433 14.16 2.74 -11.39
N TYR A 434 13.72 1.86 -10.50
CA TYR A 434 12.37 1.89 -9.94
C TYR A 434 12.41 1.62 -8.43
N PHE A 435 11.37 2.07 -7.75
CA PHE A 435 11.06 1.65 -6.39
C PHE A 435 9.54 1.54 -6.17
N THR A 436 9.14 0.94 -5.06
CA THR A 436 7.73 0.78 -4.70
C THR A 436 7.50 0.94 -3.21
N ASP A 437 6.25 1.18 -2.82
CA ASP A 437 5.82 1.12 -1.43
C ASP A 437 5.79 -0.32 -0.87
N LYS A 438 5.54 -0.44 0.44
CA LYS A 438 5.53 -1.71 1.17
C LYS A 438 4.52 -2.73 0.65
N ASN A 439 3.43 -2.26 0.06
CA ASN A 439 2.36 -3.10 -0.44
C ASN A 439 2.56 -3.48 -1.91
N GLY A 440 3.57 -2.92 -2.59
CA GLY A 440 3.67 -3.03 -4.04
C GLY A 440 2.54 -2.30 -4.77
N SER A 441 1.86 -1.38 -4.06
CA SER A 441 0.61 -0.78 -4.53
C SER A 441 0.86 0.35 -5.51
N GLN A 442 1.98 1.05 -5.38
CA GLN A 442 2.42 2.07 -6.30
C GLN A 442 3.88 1.82 -6.67
N VAL A 443 4.16 1.74 -7.97
CA VAL A 443 5.53 1.71 -8.50
C VAL A 443 5.90 3.07 -9.06
N TYR A 444 7.10 3.48 -8.73
CA TYR A 444 7.71 4.73 -9.11
C TYR A 444 8.94 4.48 -9.97
N GLU A 445 8.94 5.05 -11.18
CA GLU A 445 10.16 5.20 -11.99
C GLU A 445 10.95 6.41 -11.47
N MET A 446 12.25 6.23 -11.27
CA MET A 446 13.16 7.34 -10.99
C MET A 446 13.43 8.12 -12.30
N PRO A 447 13.33 9.47 -12.31
CA PRO A 447 13.42 10.24 -13.55
C PRO A 447 14.75 9.99 -14.29
N TYR A 448 14.68 9.36 -15.47
CA TYR A 448 15.88 9.10 -16.29
C TYR A 448 16.62 10.39 -16.69
N ARG A 449 15.90 11.52 -16.72
CA ARG A 449 16.42 12.88 -16.87
C ARG A 449 15.80 13.76 -15.80
N MET A 450 16.58 14.68 -15.25
CA MET A 450 16.12 15.65 -14.24
C MET A 450 16.39 17.08 -14.68
N LYS A 451 15.41 17.95 -14.49
CA LYS A 451 15.46 19.39 -14.75
C LYS A 451 15.94 20.17 -13.54
N THR A 452 15.57 19.77 -12.32
CA THR A 452 15.98 20.41 -11.06
C THR A 452 16.89 19.52 -10.20
N ASP A 453 17.40 20.04 -9.09
CA ASP A 453 18.20 19.26 -8.12
C ASP A 453 17.35 18.29 -7.29
N TYR A 454 16.04 18.51 -7.24
CA TYR A 454 15.07 17.64 -6.57
C TYR A 454 13.82 17.51 -7.43
N GLU A 455 13.39 16.28 -7.72
CA GLU A 455 12.17 16.02 -8.51
C GLU A 455 11.34 14.90 -7.90
N LYS A 456 10.02 14.97 -8.10
CA LYS A 456 9.16 13.85 -7.74
C LYS A 456 9.44 12.65 -8.65
N PRO A 457 9.37 11.43 -8.12
CA PRO A 457 9.38 10.23 -8.94
C PRO A 457 8.16 10.17 -9.87
N ILE A 458 8.26 9.39 -10.94
CA ILE A 458 7.19 9.21 -11.92
C ILE A 458 6.38 7.98 -11.53
N ALA A 459 5.09 8.15 -11.20
CA ALA A 459 4.18 7.03 -10.96
C ALA A 459 3.94 6.25 -12.27
N VAL A 460 4.22 4.95 -12.29
CA VAL A 460 4.13 4.11 -13.51
C VAL A 460 3.19 2.92 -13.38
N TYR A 461 2.94 2.40 -12.18
CA TYR A 461 1.93 1.36 -11.93
C TYR A 461 1.20 1.64 -10.62
N ASN A 462 -0.14 1.55 -10.62
CA ASN A 462 -0.96 1.74 -9.42
C ASN A 462 -1.94 0.55 -9.27
N GLN A 463 -1.93 -0.08 -8.10
CA GLN A 463 -2.85 -1.14 -7.68
C GLN A 463 -4.08 -0.61 -6.93
N ASN A 464 -4.19 0.70 -6.67
CA ASN A 464 -5.49 1.33 -6.45
C ASN A 464 -6.29 1.13 -7.73
N SER A 465 -6.98 -0.01 -7.80
CA SER A 465 -7.72 -0.46 -8.96
C SER A 465 -8.92 0.46 -9.12
N TYR A 466 -8.68 1.58 -9.80
CA TYR A 466 -9.74 2.39 -10.34
C TYR A 466 -10.63 1.45 -11.16
N GLN A 467 -11.88 1.32 -10.75
CA GLN A 467 -12.88 0.51 -11.44
C GLN A 467 -13.44 1.37 -12.58
N PRO A 468 -13.29 0.94 -13.84
CA PRO A 468 -13.76 1.72 -14.98
C PRO A 468 -15.29 1.68 -15.08
N PHE A 469 -15.90 2.80 -15.42
CA PHE A 469 -17.24 2.82 -16.00
C PHE A 469 -17.17 2.41 -17.47
N GLY A 470 -18.26 1.90 -18.01
CA GLY A 470 -18.27 1.34 -19.35
C GLY A 470 -19.61 1.42 -20.06
N VAL A 471 -19.70 0.65 -21.15
CA VAL A 471 -20.91 0.51 -21.97
C VAL A 471 -21.13 -0.95 -22.37
N ASN A 472 -22.39 -1.31 -22.59
CA ASN A 472 -22.78 -2.61 -23.13
C ASN A 472 -22.83 -2.53 -24.65
N LEU A 473 -21.96 -3.27 -25.34
CA LEU A 473 -22.00 -3.41 -26.80
C LEU A 473 -22.89 -4.57 -27.20
N ALA A 474 -24.19 -4.32 -27.10
CA ALA A 474 -25.29 -5.24 -27.39
C ALA A 474 -25.45 -5.49 -28.90
N CYS A 475 -25.39 -6.76 -29.29
CA CYS A 475 -25.72 -7.25 -30.64
C CYS A 475 -25.66 -8.77 -30.75
N ALA A 476 -24.68 -9.42 -30.11
CA ALA A 476 -24.43 -10.86 -30.24
C ALA A 476 -25.46 -11.72 -29.48
N GLU A 477 -26.33 -11.10 -28.70
CA GLU A 477 -27.38 -11.69 -27.89
C GLU A 477 -28.80 -11.49 -28.46
N PHE A 478 -28.96 -10.62 -29.46
CA PHE A 478 -30.27 -10.25 -30.03
C PHE A 478 -30.99 -11.39 -30.75
N ASP A 479 -32.31 -11.24 -30.96
CA ASP A 479 -33.20 -12.19 -31.65
C ASP A 479 -33.26 -13.58 -30.98
N GLU A 480 -33.86 -13.63 -29.78
CA GLU A 480 -34.09 -14.87 -29.03
C GLU A 480 -35.10 -15.80 -29.71
N ALA A 481 -35.94 -15.28 -30.62
CA ALA A 481 -36.90 -16.09 -31.37
C ALA A 481 -36.22 -17.03 -32.37
N ASN A 482 -34.98 -16.74 -32.76
CA ASN A 482 -34.21 -17.50 -33.75
C ASN A 482 -32.84 -17.91 -33.18
N LEU A 483 -32.80 -18.93 -32.32
CA LEU A 483 -31.55 -19.52 -31.80
C LEU A 483 -31.18 -20.83 -32.54
N PRO A 484 -29.89 -21.06 -32.89
CA PRO A 484 -28.74 -20.14 -32.73
C PRO A 484 -28.78 -18.94 -33.70
N GLY A 485 -29.63 -19.00 -34.73
CA GLY A 485 -29.85 -17.89 -35.67
C GLY A 485 -28.83 -17.84 -36.80
N LYS A 486 -28.89 -16.76 -37.58
CA LYS A 486 -27.99 -16.53 -38.73
C LYS A 486 -27.28 -15.18 -38.53
N TYR A 487 -25.95 -15.22 -38.57
CA TYR A 487 -25.09 -14.03 -38.50
C TYR A 487 -25.44 -13.02 -39.62
N ASP A 488 -25.39 -11.72 -39.30
CA ASP A 488 -25.79 -10.57 -40.11
C ASP A 488 -27.25 -10.56 -40.59
N LYS A 489 -28.10 -11.42 -40.01
CA LYS A 489 -29.56 -11.39 -40.21
C LYS A 489 -30.32 -11.28 -38.90
N HIS A 490 -30.02 -12.17 -37.96
CA HIS A 490 -30.67 -12.22 -36.65
C HIS A 490 -29.83 -11.52 -35.58
N TYR A 491 -28.51 -11.50 -35.75
CA TYR A 491 -27.56 -10.86 -34.84
C TYR A 491 -26.26 -10.50 -35.57
N THR A 492 -25.42 -9.69 -34.93
CA THR A 492 -24.06 -9.38 -35.39
C THR A 492 -23.10 -9.28 -34.19
N TYR A 493 -21.85 -8.90 -34.43
CA TYR A 493 -20.88 -8.55 -33.39
C TYR A 493 -20.48 -7.08 -33.51
N PRO A 494 -20.03 -6.41 -32.42
CA PRO A 494 -19.57 -5.04 -32.49
C PRO A 494 -18.32 -4.97 -33.38
N LYS A 495 -18.12 -3.86 -34.08
CA LYS A 495 -16.97 -3.67 -34.95
C LYS A 495 -15.90 -2.86 -34.24
N VAL A 496 -14.79 -2.70 -34.95
CA VAL A 496 -13.62 -2.01 -34.46
C VAL A 496 -13.89 -0.51 -34.30
N GLU A 497 -14.72 0.06 -35.18
CA GLU A 497 -15.06 1.48 -35.16
C GLU A 497 -15.81 1.87 -33.89
N GLU A 498 -16.66 1.00 -33.33
CA GLU A 498 -17.30 1.24 -32.03
C GLU A 498 -16.29 1.21 -30.89
N LEU A 499 -15.33 0.28 -30.90
CA LEU A 499 -14.26 0.24 -29.89
C LEU A 499 -13.42 1.52 -29.92
N ASP A 500 -13.08 2.02 -31.11
CA ASP A 500 -12.35 3.28 -31.27
C ASP A 500 -13.16 4.48 -30.76
N TYR A 501 -14.46 4.54 -31.09
CA TYR A 501 -15.33 5.60 -30.60
C TYR A 501 -15.39 5.68 -29.07
N PHE A 502 -15.68 4.58 -28.38
CA PHE A 502 -15.80 4.59 -26.91
C PHE A 502 -14.44 4.82 -26.23
N LYS A 503 -13.35 4.29 -26.80
CA LYS A 503 -12.00 4.59 -26.32
C LYS A 503 -11.68 6.08 -26.40
N ASP A 504 -12.04 6.75 -27.50
CA ASP A 504 -11.81 8.17 -27.71
C ASP A 504 -12.63 9.03 -26.73
N LYS A 505 -13.77 8.52 -26.24
CA LYS A 505 -14.53 9.11 -25.13
C LYS A 505 -13.97 8.78 -23.74
N GLY A 506 -12.92 7.96 -23.66
CA GLY A 506 -12.28 7.55 -22.40
C GLY A 506 -12.93 6.34 -21.72
N LEU A 507 -13.95 5.72 -22.31
CA LEU A 507 -14.65 4.54 -21.79
C LEU A 507 -13.87 3.29 -22.17
N LYS A 508 -13.22 2.68 -21.18
CA LYS A 508 -12.29 1.54 -21.37
C LYS A 508 -12.81 0.21 -20.80
N LEU A 509 -14.09 0.14 -20.46
CA LEU A 509 -14.77 -1.09 -20.08
C LEU A 509 -15.92 -1.35 -21.05
N ILE A 510 -15.93 -2.54 -21.62
CA ILE A 510 -17.03 -3.01 -22.46
C ILE A 510 -17.63 -4.26 -21.84
N ARG A 511 -18.94 -4.24 -21.59
CA ARG A 511 -19.70 -5.47 -21.37
C ARG A 511 -20.15 -6.00 -22.71
N PHE A 512 -19.87 -7.27 -22.96
CA PHE A 512 -20.10 -7.96 -24.20
C PHE A 512 -21.11 -9.08 -23.96
N PRO A 513 -22.40 -8.83 -24.20
CA PRO A 513 -23.43 -9.85 -24.04
C PRO A 513 -23.38 -10.90 -25.16
N PHE A 514 -23.61 -12.16 -24.83
CA PHE A 514 -23.71 -13.25 -25.83
C PHE A 514 -24.66 -14.36 -25.34
N LYS A 515 -25.09 -15.25 -26.26
CA LYS A 515 -26.02 -16.36 -25.95
C LYS A 515 -25.34 -17.73 -25.94
N TRP A 516 -25.69 -18.55 -24.97
CA TRP A 516 -25.20 -19.92 -24.80
C TRP A 516 -25.44 -20.77 -26.05
N GLU A 517 -26.64 -20.77 -26.60
CA GLU A 517 -27.03 -21.59 -27.75
C GLU A 517 -26.26 -21.23 -29.03
N ARG A 518 -25.71 -20.01 -29.13
CA ARG A 518 -24.88 -19.58 -30.26
C ARG A 518 -23.47 -20.14 -30.16
N ILE A 519 -22.87 -20.00 -28.98
CA ILE A 519 -21.49 -20.43 -28.76
C ILE A 519 -21.37 -21.93 -28.48
N GLN A 520 -22.43 -22.60 -28.02
CA GLN A 520 -22.47 -24.05 -27.81
C GLN A 520 -23.85 -24.60 -28.22
N HIS A 521 -23.92 -25.20 -29.41
CA HIS A 521 -25.19 -25.68 -29.99
C HIS A 521 -25.77 -26.88 -29.24
N GLU A 522 -24.93 -27.85 -28.87
CA GLU A 522 -25.32 -29.08 -28.18
C GLU A 522 -24.81 -29.08 -26.73
N LEU A 523 -25.62 -29.57 -25.78
CA LEU A 523 -25.22 -29.68 -24.38
C LEU A 523 -23.97 -30.57 -24.24
N ASN A 524 -22.98 -30.13 -23.47
CA ASN A 524 -21.65 -30.76 -23.33
C ASN A 524 -20.84 -30.89 -24.63
N GLY A 525 -21.35 -30.38 -25.75
CA GLY A 525 -20.67 -30.37 -27.03
C GLY A 525 -19.53 -29.35 -27.07
N GLU A 526 -18.77 -29.38 -28.16
CA GLU A 526 -17.72 -28.38 -28.39
C GLU A 526 -18.32 -26.98 -28.60
N LEU A 527 -17.52 -25.96 -28.27
CA LEU A 527 -17.86 -24.59 -28.62
C LEU A 527 -17.83 -24.43 -30.15
N ASN A 528 -18.79 -23.71 -30.70
CA ASN A 528 -18.84 -23.42 -32.12
C ASN A 528 -17.59 -22.60 -32.51
N SER A 529 -16.73 -23.18 -33.33
CA SER A 529 -15.43 -22.60 -33.68
C SER A 529 -15.55 -21.27 -34.43
N VAL A 530 -16.62 -21.08 -35.20
CA VAL A 530 -16.86 -19.83 -35.95
C VAL A 530 -17.30 -18.72 -35.00
N GLU A 531 -18.26 -19.00 -34.09
CA GLU A 531 -18.69 -18.01 -33.09
C GLU A 531 -17.57 -17.69 -32.10
N LEU A 532 -16.86 -18.72 -31.61
CA LEU A 532 -15.72 -18.54 -30.71
C LEU A 532 -14.65 -17.65 -31.35
N LYS A 533 -14.36 -17.84 -32.65
CA LYS A 533 -13.42 -16.98 -33.36
C LYS A 533 -13.89 -15.53 -33.38
N ARG A 534 -15.16 -15.25 -33.64
CA ARG A 534 -15.69 -13.87 -33.66
C ARG A 534 -15.56 -13.19 -32.29
N ILE A 535 -15.88 -13.91 -31.21
CA ILE A 535 -15.70 -13.42 -29.84
C ILE A 535 -14.21 -13.12 -29.56
N LYS A 536 -13.32 -14.06 -29.89
CA LYS A 536 -11.87 -13.88 -29.71
C LYS A 536 -11.29 -12.74 -30.54
N ASP A 537 -11.74 -12.59 -31.79
CA ASP A 537 -11.33 -11.48 -32.66
C ASP A 537 -11.74 -10.14 -32.02
N PHE A 538 -12.98 -10.02 -31.54
CA PHE A 538 -13.45 -8.83 -30.84
C PHE A 538 -12.63 -8.53 -29.56
N VAL A 539 -12.43 -9.52 -28.70
CA VAL A 539 -11.65 -9.37 -27.47
C VAL A 539 -10.20 -8.98 -27.77
N GLY A 540 -9.59 -9.57 -28.80
CA GLY A 540 -8.24 -9.22 -29.25
C GLY A 540 -8.15 -7.80 -29.81
N GLU A 541 -9.16 -7.31 -30.53
CA GLU A 541 -9.20 -5.91 -30.99
C GLU A 541 -9.40 -4.92 -29.84
N ALA A 542 -10.16 -5.30 -28.81
CA ALA A 542 -10.28 -4.54 -27.57
C ALA A 542 -8.95 -4.52 -26.79
N GLU A 543 -8.22 -5.65 -26.74
CA GLU A 543 -6.93 -5.77 -26.06
C GLU A 543 -5.88 -4.82 -26.67
N LYS A 544 -5.79 -4.77 -28.01
CA LYS A 544 -4.92 -3.84 -28.75
C LYS A 544 -5.19 -2.37 -28.42
N ARG A 545 -6.39 -2.06 -27.91
CA ARG A 545 -6.85 -0.71 -27.55
C ARG A 545 -6.77 -0.43 -26.06
N SER A 546 -6.29 -1.40 -25.27
CA SER A 546 -6.29 -1.36 -23.80
C SER A 546 -7.70 -1.17 -23.24
N ILE A 547 -8.68 -1.81 -23.88
CA ILE A 547 -10.08 -1.87 -23.43
C ILE A 547 -10.28 -3.22 -22.73
N SER A 548 -10.81 -3.16 -21.51
CA SER A 548 -11.18 -4.36 -20.75
C SER A 548 -12.58 -4.84 -21.10
N VAL A 549 -12.79 -6.16 -21.10
CA VAL A 549 -14.05 -6.78 -21.53
C VAL A 549 -14.67 -7.63 -20.42
N ILE A 550 -15.95 -7.39 -20.13
CA ILE A 550 -16.81 -8.32 -19.38
C ILE A 550 -17.48 -9.24 -20.40
N LEU A 551 -17.28 -10.54 -20.24
CA LEU A 551 -17.98 -11.55 -21.03
C LEU A 551 -19.27 -11.93 -20.32
N ASP A 552 -20.40 -11.44 -20.83
CA ASP A 552 -21.70 -11.56 -20.17
C ASP A 552 -22.60 -12.61 -20.84
N LEU A 553 -22.92 -13.67 -20.10
CA LEU A 553 -23.82 -14.72 -20.59
C LEU A 553 -25.28 -14.29 -20.43
N HIS A 554 -25.89 -13.89 -21.54
CA HIS A 554 -27.14 -13.16 -21.54
C HIS A 554 -28.37 -14.09 -21.65
N ASN A 555 -28.45 -15.12 -20.80
CA ASN A 555 -29.38 -16.25 -20.95
C ASN A 555 -30.55 -16.29 -19.95
N TYR A 556 -30.62 -15.37 -18.98
CA TYR A 556 -31.74 -15.31 -18.03
C TYR A 556 -31.96 -16.61 -17.25
N ALA A 557 -30.88 -17.31 -16.92
CA ALA A 557 -30.86 -18.65 -16.31
C ALA A 557 -31.66 -19.72 -17.08
N ARG A 558 -31.79 -19.54 -18.41
CA ARG A 558 -32.56 -20.41 -19.30
C ARG A 558 -31.76 -20.87 -20.51
N ARG A 559 -32.23 -21.96 -21.09
CA ARG A 559 -31.74 -22.48 -22.38
C ARG A 559 -32.88 -23.17 -23.13
N TYR A 560 -32.86 -23.12 -24.46
CA TYR A 560 -33.71 -24.00 -25.28
C TYR A 560 -33.16 -25.43 -25.32
N HIS A 561 -34.02 -26.39 -25.00
CA HIS A 561 -33.73 -27.82 -25.15
C HIS A 561 -34.93 -28.51 -25.79
N GLN A 562 -34.69 -29.24 -26.88
CA GLN A 562 -35.74 -29.92 -27.66
C GLN A 562 -36.90 -29.00 -28.08
N GLY A 563 -36.58 -27.75 -28.46
CA GLY A 563 -37.56 -26.75 -28.89
C GLY A 563 -38.33 -26.04 -27.76
N VAL A 564 -38.03 -26.35 -26.49
CA VAL A 564 -38.68 -25.74 -25.33
C VAL A 564 -37.70 -24.85 -24.57
N LYS A 565 -38.08 -23.61 -24.28
CA LYS A 565 -37.31 -22.71 -23.38
C LYS A 565 -37.50 -23.21 -21.95
N CYS A 566 -36.42 -23.65 -21.31
CA CYS A 566 -36.47 -24.22 -19.97
C CYS A 566 -35.46 -23.56 -19.02
N ILE A 567 -35.77 -23.59 -17.73
CA ILE A 567 -34.89 -23.11 -16.67
C ILE A 567 -33.75 -24.13 -16.50
N ILE A 568 -32.52 -23.65 -16.32
CA ILE A 568 -31.38 -24.52 -16.04
C ILE A 568 -31.65 -25.31 -14.74
N GLY A 569 -31.50 -26.64 -14.80
CA GLY A 569 -31.93 -27.56 -13.75
C GLY A 569 -33.27 -28.26 -14.04
N THR A 570 -33.96 -27.91 -15.13
CA THR A 570 -35.22 -28.51 -15.55
C THR A 570 -35.15 -29.07 -16.97
N ASN A 571 -36.13 -29.90 -17.35
CA ASN A 571 -36.30 -30.41 -18.72
C ASN A 571 -35.01 -31.00 -19.35
N GLY A 572 -34.20 -31.72 -18.57
CA GLY A 572 -32.96 -32.36 -19.03
C GLY A 572 -31.73 -31.45 -19.11
N VAL A 573 -31.86 -30.13 -18.90
CA VAL A 573 -30.72 -29.21 -18.78
C VAL A 573 -30.26 -29.20 -17.31
N THR A 574 -29.08 -29.70 -17.00
CA THR A 574 -28.58 -29.80 -15.61
C THR A 574 -27.62 -28.65 -15.25
N LEU A 575 -27.31 -28.51 -13.96
CA LEU A 575 -26.25 -27.59 -13.51
C LEU A 575 -24.87 -28.00 -14.02
N ASP A 576 -24.64 -29.30 -14.24
CA ASP A 576 -23.37 -29.79 -14.78
C ASP A 576 -23.19 -29.39 -16.25
N HIS A 577 -24.27 -29.28 -17.03
CA HIS A 577 -24.20 -28.74 -18.38
C HIS A 577 -23.78 -27.27 -18.38
N PHE A 578 -24.32 -26.48 -17.45
CA PHE A 578 -23.93 -25.08 -17.26
C PHE A 578 -22.47 -24.94 -16.81
N ALA A 579 -22.05 -25.77 -15.86
CA ALA A 579 -20.66 -25.83 -15.41
C ALA A 579 -19.70 -26.25 -16.54
N ASP A 580 -20.05 -27.25 -17.35
CA ASP A 580 -19.19 -27.66 -18.48
C ASP A 580 -19.03 -26.53 -19.50
N PHE A 581 -20.11 -25.83 -19.84
CA PHE A 581 -20.04 -24.65 -20.70
C PHE A 581 -19.07 -23.61 -20.16
N TRP A 582 -19.26 -23.17 -18.91
CA TRP A 582 -18.42 -22.14 -18.32
C TRP A 582 -16.96 -22.54 -18.20
N ARG A 583 -16.69 -23.80 -17.84
CA ARG A 583 -15.32 -24.34 -17.83
C ARG A 583 -14.67 -24.25 -19.21
N ARG A 584 -15.36 -24.70 -20.27
CA ARG A 584 -14.83 -24.65 -21.64
C ARG A 584 -14.63 -23.22 -22.13
N PHE A 585 -15.61 -22.37 -21.91
CA PHE A 585 -15.55 -20.98 -22.37
C PHE A 585 -14.48 -20.18 -21.62
N ALA A 586 -14.41 -20.28 -20.30
CA ALA A 586 -13.36 -19.62 -19.51
C ALA A 586 -11.96 -20.12 -19.91
N MET A 587 -11.80 -21.42 -20.19
CA MET A 587 -10.52 -21.97 -20.67
C MET A 587 -10.06 -21.35 -21.99
N GLU A 588 -10.98 -21.06 -22.91
CA GLU A 588 -10.65 -20.42 -24.19
C GLU A 588 -10.33 -18.93 -24.07
N MET A 589 -10.84 -18.28 -23.02
CA MET A 589 -10.74 -16.83 -22.83
C MET A 589 -9.66 -16.42 -21.82
N SER A 590 -9.20 -17.32 -20.95
CA SER A 590 -8.26 -17.02 -19.86
C SER A 590 -6.88 -16.53 -20.33
N SER A 591 -6.51 -16.79 -21.57
CA SER A 591 -5.27 -16.29 -22.18
C SER A 591 -5.30 -14.78 -22.49
N PHE A 592 -6.47 -14.14 -22.55
CA PHE A 592 -6.60 -12.72 -22.89
C PHE A 592 -6.44 -11.85 -21.65
N SER A 593 -5.40 -11.02 -21.62
CA SER A 593 -5.05 -10.22 -20.44
C SER A 593 -6.09 -9.13 -20.12
N ASN A 594 -6.89 -8.73 -21.12
CA ASN A 594 -7.91 -7.69 -21.00
C ASN A 594 -9.30 -8.17 -20.57
N ILE A 595 -9.51 -9.45 -20.26
CA ILE A 595 -10.78 -9.87 -19.65
C ILE A 595 -10.89 -9.26 -18.25
N TYR A 596 -11.87 -8.37 -18.07
CA TYR A 596 -12.16 -7.72 -16.78
C TYR A 596 -12.84 -8.69 -15.82
N GLY A 597 -13.72 -9.55 -16.33
CA GLY A 597 -14.43 -10.55 -15.55
C GLY A 597 -15.44 -11.33 -16.38
N TYR A 598 -15.97 -12.40 -15.77
CA TYR A 598 -16.99 -13.26 -16.37
C TYR A 598 -18.36 -12.93 -15.77
N GLY A 599 -19.25 -12.33 -16.55
CA GLY A 599 -20.67 -12.14 -16.23
C GLY A 599 -21.40 -13.47 -16.28
N LEU A 600 -21.61 -14.06 -15.11
CA LEU A 600 -21.99 -15.47 -14.99
C LEU A 600 -23.37 -15.77 -15.59
N MET A 601 -24.30 -14.83 -15.42
CA MET A 601 -25.63 -14.87 -16.00
C MET A 601 -26.28 -13.49 -15.89
N ASN A 602 -26.76 -12.96 -17.01
CA ASN A 602 -27.62 -11.79 -17.01
C ASN A 602 -29.03 -12.12 -16.50
N GLU A 603 -29.54 -11.31 -15.56
CA GLU A 603 -30.94 -11.29 -15.09
C GLU A 603 -31.60 -12.67 -14.91
N PRO A 604 -31.12 -13.53 -14.00
CA PRO A 604 -31.93 -14.64 -13.49
C PRO A 604 -33.31 -14.15 -12.99
N HIS A 605 -34.38 -14.83 -13.37
CA HIS A 605 -35.75 -14.48 -12.96
C HIS A 605 -36.70 -15.68 -13.01
N ASP A 606 -37.79 -15.66 -12.26
CA ASP A 606 -38.88 -16.67 -12.25
C ASP A 606 -38.39 -18.14 -12.14
N LEU A 607 -37.40 -18.43 -11.28
CA LEU A 607 -36.76 -19.76 -11.21
C LEU A 607 -37.60 -20.84 -10.50
N GLY A 608 -38.63 -20.44 -9.75
CA GLY A 608 -39.44 -21.36 -8.94
C GLY A 608 -38.67 -21.95 -7.76
N SER A 609 -39.15 -23.07 -7.19
CA SER A 609 -38.60 -23.65 -5.96
C SER A 609 -37.67 -24.86 -6.17
N SER A 610 -37.56 -25.37 -7.39
CA SER A 610 -36.84 -26.63 -7.67
C SER A 610 -35.33 -26.48 -7.72
N VAL A 611 -34.82 -25.34 -8.19
CA VAL A 611 -33.38 -25.01 -8.24
C VAL A 611 -33.22 -23.52 -8.00
N SER A 612 -32.42 -23.14 -6.99
CA SER A 612 -32.18 -21.74 -6.68
C SER A 612 -31.05 -21.14 -7.50
N TRP A 613 -31.11 -19.83 -7.74
CA TRP A 613 -30.00 -19.10 -8.38
C TRP A 613 -28.67 -19.30 -7.65
N PHE A 614 -28.68 -19.32 -6.31
CA PHE A 614 -27.50 -19.58 -5.49
C PHE A 614 -26.76 -20.87 -5.90
N GLN A 615 -27.49 -21.97 -6.10
CA GLN A 615 -26.89 -23.26 -6.48
C GLN A 615 -26.30 -23.22 -7.89
N MET A 616 -26.99 -22.58 -8.83
CA MET A 616 -26.50 -22.38 -10.20
C MET A 616 -25.22 -21.54 -10.21
N ALA A 617 -25.24 -20.42 -9.48
CA ALA A 617 -24.12 -19.49 -9.38
C ALA A 617 -22.88 -20.16 -8.77
N GLN A 618 -23.05 -20.88 -7.66
CA GLN A 618 -21.96 -21.61 -7.01
C GLN A 618 -21.32 -22.65 -7.95
N LYS A 619 -22.13 -23.37 -8.73
CA LYS A 619 -21.63 -24.34 -9.72
C LYS A 619 -20.85 -23.67 -10.86
N GLY A 620 -21.31 -22.51 -11.31
CA GLY A 620 -20.59 -21.69 -12.30
C GLY A 620 -19.24 -21.21 -11.77
N ILE A 621 -19.20 -20.68 -10.53
CA ILE A 621 -17.97 -20.22 -9.87
C ILE A 621 -16.94 -21.36 -9.78
N GLU A 622 -17.35 -22.52 -9.26
CA GLU A 622 -16.50 -23.70 -9.16
C GLU A 622 -15.95 -24.15 -10.52
N ALA A 623 -16.73 -24.01 -11.59
CA ALA A 623 -16.33 -24.40 -12.94
C ALA A 623 -15.33 -23.43 -13.55
N ILE A 624 -15.58 -22.12 -13.47
CA ILE A 624 -14.66 -21.09 -13.99
C ILE A 624 -13.31 -21.19 -13.27
N ARG A 625 -13.31 -21.39 -11.94
CA ARG A 625 -12.07 -21.50 -11.14
C ARG A 625 -11.18 -22.69 -11.49
N LYS A 626 -11.69 -23.70 -12.20
CA LYS A 626 -10.85 -24.76 -12.78
C LYS A 626 -10.02 -24.30 -13.98
N SER A 627 -10.40 -23.18 -14.60
CA SER A 627 -9.82 -22.67 -15.84
C SER A 627 -9.20 -21.27 -15.70
N ASP A 628 -9.67 -20.46 -14.75
CA ASP A 628 -9.16 -19.12 -14.46
C ASP A 628 -9.20 -18.84 -12.94
N GLN A 629 -8.02 -18.76 -12.33
CA GLN A 629 -7.83 -18.61 -10.88
C GLN A 629 -7.64 -17.14 -10.45
N GLU A 630 -7.72 -16.18 -11.36
CA GLU A 630 -7.36 -14.79 -11.07
C GLU A 630 -8.54 -13.83 -11.26
N ARG A 631 -9.26 -13.96 -12.39
CA ARG A 631 -10.20 -12.91 -12.82
C ARG A 631 -11.47 -12.86 -11.98
N PRO A 632 -12.07 -11.66 -11.80
CA PRO A 632 -13.37 -11.51 -11.18
C PRO A 632 -14.46 -12.36 -11.84
N ILE A 633 -15.38 -12.86 -11.02
CA ILE A 633 -16.63 -13.46 -11.49
C ILE A 633 -17.77 -12.55 -11.04
N ILE A 634 -18.57 -12.10 -12.01
CA ILE A 634 -19.64 -11.13 -11.83
C ILE A 634 -20.97 -11.89 -11.72
N ILE A 635 -21.69 -11.68 -10.62
CA ILE A 635 -22.87 -12.44 -10.22
C ILE A 635 -24.11 -11.54 -10.25
N GLY A 636 -24.96 -11.71 -11.26
CA GLY A 636 -26.27 -11.06 -11.34
C GLY A 636 -27.18 -11.42 -10.16
N GLY A 637 -28.06 -10.50 -9.76
CA GLY A 637 -29.12 -10.77 -8.77
C GLY A 637 -30.27 -11.61 -9.34
N ASP A 638 -31.11 -12.18 -8.48
CA ASP A 638 -32.39 -12.77 -8.90
C ASP A 638 -33.45 -11.69 -9.15
N ASP A 639 -34.58 -12.08 -9.72
CA ASP A 639 -35.72 -11.21 -10.06
C ASP A 639 -35.30 -10.02 -10.93
N TRP A 640 -34.71 -10.34 -12.09
CA TRP A 640 -34.22 -9.38 -13.08
C TRP A 640 -33.06 -8.52 -12.56
N SER A 641 -32.19 -9.11 -11.71
CA SER A 641 -31.07 -8.42 -11.08
C SER A 641 -31.47 -7.11 -10.37
N SER A 642 -32.71 -6.98 -9.90
CA SER A 642 -33.26 -5.69 -9.46
C SER A 642 -32.47 -5.08 -8.30
N ALA A 643 -31.91 -3.88 -8.51
CA ALA A 643 -31.25 -3.14 -7.44
C ALA A 643 -32.21 -2.72 -6.33
N GLU A 644 -33.46 -2.38 -6.68
CA GLU A 644 -34.50 -1.92 -5.76
C GLU A 644 -34.97 -3.06 -4.84
N ARG A 645 -35.07 -4.28 -5.38
CA ARG A 645 -35.54 -5.48 -4.65
C ARG A 645 -34.40 -6.38 -4.16
N TRP A 646 -33.16 -5.90 -4.22
CA TRP A 646 -31.95 -6.71 -3.97
C TRP A 646 -31.99 -7.46 -2.64
N VAL A 647 -32.32 -6.77 -1.55
CA VAL A 647 -32.33 -7.36 -0.20
C VAL A 647 -33.40 -8.44 -0.07
N GLU A 648 -34.53 -8.32 -0.78
CA GLU A 648 -35.60 -9.32 -0.73
C GLU A 648 -35.25 -10.56 -1.57
N LYS A 649 -34.65 -10.35 -2.75
CA LYS A 649 -34.51 -11.39 -3.77
C LYS A 649 -33.13 -12.04 -3.83
N SER A 650 -32.09 -11.33 -3.42
CA SER A 650 -30.69 -11.68 -3.67
C SER A 650 -29.82 -11.77 -2.41
N ASP A 651 -30.38 -11.57 -1.21
CA ASP A 651 -29.59 -11.52 0.03
C ASP A 651 -28.77 -12.78 0.30
N THR A 652 -29.24 -13.95 -0.16
CA THR A 652 -28.52 -15.22 0.00
C THR A 652 -27.19 -15.27 -0.75
N LEU A 653 -26.99 -14.43 -1.77
CA LEU A 653 -25.79 -14.46 -2.62
C LEU A 653 -24.51 -14.09 -1.85
N LYS A 654 -24.59 -13.34 -0.73
CA LYS A 654 -23.42 -13.04 0.12
C LYS A 654 -22.72 -14.27 0.69
N TYR A 655 -23.38 -15.43 0.67
CA TYR A 655 -22.84 -16.68 1.18
C TYR A 655 -22.11 -17.52 0.11
N LEU A 656 -22.07 -17.05 -1.14
CA LEU A 656 -21.30 -17.71 -2.21
C LEU A 656 -19.83 -17.77 -1.84
N LYS A 657 -19.16 -18.85 -2.27
CA LYS A 657 -17.75 -19.11 -1.97
C LYS A 657 -16.92 -19.07 -3.25
N ASP A 658 -15.91 -18.22 -3.23
CA ASP A 658 -14.85 -18.16 -4.23
C ASP A 658 -13.50 -18.40 -3.51
N PRO A 659 -12.71 -19.41 -3.90
CA PRO A 659 -11.42 -19.71 -3.26
C PRO A 659 -10.42 -18.55 -3.28
N VAL A 660 -10.56 -17.59 -4.20
CA VAL A 660 -9.67 -16.40 -4.28
C VAL A 660 -10.37 -15.10 -3.88
N ASN A 661 -11.58 -15.19 -3.32
CA ASN A 661 -12.37 -14.07 -2.80
C ASN A 661 -12.51 -12.87 -3.77
N ASN A 662 -12.79 -13.13 -5.04
CA ASN A 662 -12.86 -12.12 -6.09
C ASN A 662 -14.21 -12.13 -6.84
N LEU A 663 -15.31 -12.15 -6.07
CA LEU A 663 -16.67 -11.98 -6.59
C LEU A 663 -17.04 -10.49 -6.68
N ILE A 664 -17.82 -10.15 -7.71
CA ILE A 664 -18.47 -8.84 -7.87
C ILE A 664 -19.96 -9.11 -8.05
N TYR A 665 -20.83 -8.42 -7.32
CA TYR A 665 -22.27 -8.58 -7.44
C TYR A 665 -22.83 -7.55 -8.43
N GLU A 666 -23.75 -7.96 -9.30
CA GLU A 666 -24.28 -7.15 -10.39
C GLU A 666 -25.78 -6.89 -10.23
N ALA A 667 -26.15 -5.61 -10.17
CA ALA A 667 -27.54 -5.18 -10.11
C ALA A 667 -27.91 -4.29 -11.32
N HIS A 668 -29.18 -4.28 -11.69
CA HIS A 668 -29.73 -3.48 -12.79
C HIS A 668 -30.72 -2.45 -12.27
N VAL A 669 -30.74 -1.28 -12.91
CA VAL A 669 -31.60 -0.17 -12.49
C VAL A 669 -32.00 0.73 -13.67
N TYR A 670 -33.31 0.81 -13.91
CA TYR A 670 -33.95 1.80 -14.78
C TYR A 670 -34.82 2.75 -13.95
N PHE A 671 -35.20 3.90 -14.48
CA PHE A 671 -35.83 5.00 -13.71
C PHE A 671 -37.31 5.22 -14.02
N ASP A 672 -37.85 4.53 -15.03
CA ASP A 672 -39.26 4.53 -15.44
C ASP A 672 -40.19 3.89 -14.40
N ALA A 673 -41.49 4.18 -14.42
CA ALA A 673 -42.39 3.87 -13.32
C ALA A 673 -42.41 2.38 -12.93
N ASP A 674 -42.24 1.48 -13.90
CA ASP A 674 -42.24 0.02 -13.72
C ASP A 674 -40.83 -0.61 -13.63
N ALA A 675 -39.77 0.20 -13.75
CA ALA A 675 -38.37 -0.23 -13.74
C ALA A 675 -37.97 -1.16 -14.90
N SER A 676 -38.74 -1.18 -15.99
CA SER A 676 -38.48 -2.06 -17.14
C SER A 676 -37.42 -1.53 -18.11
N GLY A 677 -37.12 -0.23 -18.04
CA GLY A 677 -36.28 0.45 -19.03
C GLY A 677 -37.01 0.77 -20.34
N SER A 678 -38.34 0.66 -20.38
CA SER A 678 -39.15 0.89 -21.58
C SER A 678 -39.47 2.37 -21.81
N TYR A 679 -39.65 3.16 -20.73
CA TYR A 679 -39.98 4.60 -20.80
C TYR A 679 -41.15 4.92 -21.77
N ASN A 680 -42.33 4.33 -21.53
CA ASN A 680 -43.48 4.44 -22.43
C ASN A 680 -44.27 5.75 -22.28
N GLY A 681 -44.03 6.51 -21.21
CA GLY A 681 -44.67 7.80 -20.90
C GLY A 681 -43.70 8.99 -20.88
N SER A 682 -44.24 10.18 -20.59
CA SER A 682 -43.41 11.36 -20.30
C SER A 682 -42.72 11.24 -18.94
N TYR A 683 -41.68 12.04 -18.71
CA TYR A 683 -40.97 12.14 -17.43
C TYR A 683 -41.92 12.18 -16.22
N ASP A 684 -42.99 12.99 -16.29
CA ASP A 684 -43.94 13.15 -15.18
C ASP A 684 -44.84 11.92 -14.99
N THR A 685 -45.32 11.31 -16.09
CA THR A 685 -46.13 10.07 -15.99
C THR A 685 -45.31 8.86 -15.56
N GLU A 686 -44.01 8.87 -15.86
CA GLU A 686 -43.03 7.86 -15.42
C GLU A 686 -42.52 8.09 -14.00
N LYS A 687 -43.03 9.14 -13.32
CA LYS A 687 -42.63 9.53 -11.95
C LYS A 687 -41.13 9.85 -11.85
N GLY A 688 -40.56 10.44 -12.89
CA GLY A 688 -39.20 10.93 -12.90
C GLY A 688 -38.95 11.96 -11.80
N SER A 689 -37.78 11.89 -11.16
CA SER A 689 -37.29 12.91 -10.24
C SER A 689 -35.76 12.98 -10.34
N PRO A 690 -35.12 14.11 -9.95
CA PRO A 690 -33.66 14.21 -9.95
C PRO A 690 -32.95 13.13 -9.10
N THR A 691 -33.64 12.53 -8.12
CA THR A 691 -33.10 11.53 -7.19
C THR A 691 -33.55 10.11 -7.48
N ARG A 692 -34.42 9.90 -8.47
CA ARG A 692 -35.08 8.60 -8.73
C ARG A 692 -34.10 7.44 -8.88
N GLY A 693 -33.00 7.66 -9.61
CA GLY A 693 -31.97 6.64 -9.79
C GLY A 693 -31.24 6.28 -8.50
N ILE A 694 -30.95 7.27 -7.65
CA ILE A 694 -30.33 7.06 -6.33
C ILE A 694 -31.27 6.24 -5.43
N GLU A 695 -32.55 6.61 -5.38
CA GLU A 695 -33.55 5.92 -4.56
C GLU A 695 -33.63 4.43 -4.91
N ARG A 696 -33.61 4.09 -6.20
CA ARG A 696 -33.73 2.69 -6.65
C ARG A 696 -32.48 1.85 -6.46
N VAL A 697 -31.29 2.44 -6.55
CA VAL A 697 -30.04 1.67 -6.39
C VAL A 697 -29.58 1.56 -4.95
N ARG A 698 -30.04 2.45 -4.08
CA ARG A 698 -29.65 2.52 -2.66
C ARG A 698 -29.80 1.18 -1.90
N PRO A 699 -30.87 0.37 -2.09
CA PRO A 699 -30.97 -0.91 -1.39
C PRO A 699 -29.80 -1.86 -1.70
N PHE A 700 -29.38 -1.93 -2.96
CA PHE A 700 -28.21 -2.69 -3.39
C PHE A 700 -26.90 -2.11 -2.82
N VAL A 701 -26.69 -0.80 -2.95
CA VAL A 701 -25.46 -0.15 -2.44
C VAL A 701 -25.32 -0.32 -0.92
N ASN A 702 -26.40 -0.14 -0.18
CA ASN A 702 -26.40 -0.37 1.27
C ASN A 702 -26.13 -1.83 1.61
N TRP A 703 -26.67 -2.76 0.84
CA TRP A 703 -26.39 -4.18 1.02
C TRP A 703 -24.91 -4.51 0.81
N LEU A 704 -24.26 -3.95 -0.22
CA LEU A 704 -22.82 -4.12 -0.45
C LEU A 704 -22.02 -3.60 0.74
N LYS A 705 -22.32 -2.38 1.21
CA LYS A 705 -21.64 -1.75 2.36
C LYS A 705 -21.79 -2.59 3.62
N ASN A 706 -23.01 -3.00 3.94
CA ASN A 706 -23.32 -3.74 5.16
C ASN A 706 -22.66 -5.12 5.20
N ASN A 707 -22.35 -5.70 4.04
CA ASN A 707 -21.74 -7.02 3.92
C ASN A 707 -20.27 -6.97 3.46
N GLN A 708 -19.70 -5.78 3.25
CA GLN A 708 -18.32 -5.56 2.77
C GLN A 708 -18.03 -6.25 1.42
N LEU A 709 -18.96 -6.14 0.47
CA LEU A 709 -18.89 -6.79 -0.84
C LEU A 709 -18.62 -5.78 -1.96
N LYS A 710 -18.04 -6.26 -3.07
CA LYS A 710 -17.83 -5.48 -4.30
C LYS A 710 -19.09 -5.51 -5.16
N GLY A 711 -19.49 -4.38 -5.73
CA GLY A 711 -20.66 -4.31 -6.60
C GLY A 711 -20.43 -3.58 -7.90
N PHE A 712 -21.32 -3.85 -8.84
CA PHE A 712 -21.32 -3.35 -10.21
C PHE A 712 -22.76 -3.12 -10.65
N VAL A 713 -23.04 -2.05 -11.38
CA VAL A 713 -24.35 -1.86 -12.04
C VAL A 713 -24.23 -2.22 -13.51
N GLY A 714 -24.74 -3.41 -13.87
CA GLY A 714 -24.62 -3.95 -15.22
C GLY A 714 -25.41 -3.18 -16.27
N GLU A 715 -26.55 -2.61 -15.86
CA GLU A 715 -27.45 -1.92 -16.76
C GLU A 715 -28.12 -0.72 -16.11
N TYR A 716 -28.06 0.40 -16.81
CA TYR A 716 -28.86 1.59 -16.63
C TYR A 716 -28.98 2.33 -17.98
N GLY A 717 -29.99 3.18 -18.11
CA GLY A 717 -30.16 4.01 -19.30
C GLY A 717 -31.37 4.93 -19.19
N VAL A 718 -31.35 6.02 -19.95
CA VAL A 718 -32.45 6.99 -20.00
C VAL A 718 -32.75 7.42 -21.44
N PRO A 719 -33.98 7.82 -21.78
CA PRO A 719 -34.32 8.25 -23.13
C PRO A 719 -33.69 9.60 -23.49
N ASP A 720 -33.59 9.88 -24.79
CA ASP A 720 -33.01 11.10 -25.38
C ASP A 720 -34.04 12.21 -25.67
N ASP A 721 -35.25 12.10 -25.10
CA ASP A 721 -36.42 12.94 -25.43
C ASP A 721 -36.70 14.08 -24.43
N ASP A 722 -36.25 13.98 -23.17
CA ASP A 722 -36.42 15.00 -22.12
C ASP A 722 -35.12 15.18 -21.31
N GLU A 723 -34.57 16.40 -21.28
CA GLU A 723 -33.30 16.71 -20.60
C GLU A 723 -33.33 16.46 -19.09
N ARG A 724 -34.51 16.41 -18.46
CA ARG A 724 -34.64 16.11 -17.02
C ARG A 724 -34.15 14.70 -16.67
N TRP A 725 -34.20 13.77 -17.63
CA TRP A 725 -33.61 12.45 -17.45
C TRP A 725 -32.08 12.49 -17.36
N LEU A 726 -31.42 13.42 -18.06
CA LEU A 726 -29.97 13.60 -17.97
C LEU A 726 -29.54 14.07 -16.58
N VAL A 727 -30.33 14.95 -15.95
CA VAL A 727 -30.11 15.38 -14.56
C VAL A 727 -30.23 14.19 -13.60
N THR A 728 -31.26 13.37 -13.80
CA THR A 728 -31.50 12.17 -12.99
C THR A 728 -30.33 11.18 -13.10
N MET A 729 -29.83 10.97 -14.33
CA MET A 729 -28.67 10.09 -14.60
C MET A 729 -27.36 10.67 -14.04
N ASP A 730 -27.12 11.97 -14.15
CA ASP A 730 -25.93 12.64 -13.62
C ASP A 730 -25.83 12.46 -12.10
N ASN A 731 -26.94 12.69 -11.39
CA ASN A 731 -27.01 12.50 -9.94
C ASN A 731 -26.79 11.04 -9.55
N PHE A 732 -27.37 10.10 -10.32
CA PHE A 732 -27.18 8.66 -10.10
C PHE A 732 -25.72 8.22 -10.29
N LEU A 733 -25.07 8.63 -11.38
CA LEU A 733 -23.67 8.25 -11.65
C LEU A 733 -22.71 8.91 -10.66
N ASN A 734 -22.96 10.16 -10.26
CA ASN A 734 -22.22 10.81 -9.19
C ASN A 734 -22.34 10.03 -7.86
N TYR A 735 -23.56 9.56 -7.54
CA TYR A 735 -23.77 8.72 -6.37
C TYR A 735 -22.98 7.42 -6.48
N LEU A 736 -23.12 6.65 -7.56
CA LEU A 736 -22.37 5.40 -7.74
C LEU A 736 -20.84 5.59 -7.67
N GLN A 737 -20.33 6.63 -8.34
CA GLN A 737 -18.91 6.97 -8.27
C GLN A 737 -18.51 7.23 -6.82
N SER A 738 -19.25 8.07 -6.10
CA SER A 738 -18.99 8.36 -4.67
C SER A 738 -19.02 7.10 -3.80
N GLU A 739 -19.77 6.07 -4.19
CA GLU A 739 -19.90 4.84 -3.43
C GLU A 739 -18.92 3.73 -3.85
N GLY A 740 -18.02 4.01 -4.79
CA GLY A 740 -17.05 3.02 -5.26
C GLY A 740 -17.65 1.92 -6.14
N VAL A 741 -18.86 2.13 -6.68
CA VAL A 741 -19.57 1.19 -7.54
C VAL A 741 -19.48 1.69 -8.98
N ASN A 742 -18.83 0.93 -9.86
CA ASN A 742 -18.81 1.23 -11.29
C ASN A 742 -20.06 0.66 -12.00
N ALA A 743 -20.30 1.12 -13.22
CA ALA A 743 -21.48 0.75 -13.99
C ALA A 743 -21.22 0.69 -15.49
N THR A 744 -22.09 -0.03 -16.21
CA THR A 744 -22.13 -0.02 -17.68
C THR A 744 -23.48 0.49 -18.21
N TYR A 745 -23.42 1.42 -19.16
CA TYR A 745 -24.62 1.94 -19.82
C TYR A 745 -25.22 0.89 -20.78
N TRP A 746 -26.53 0.66 -20.72
CA TRP A 746 -27.21 -0.49 -21.37
C TRP A 746 -27.07 -0.59 -22.89
N ALA A 747 -27.20 0.52 -23.62
CA ALA A 747 -27.44 0.42 -25.06
C ALA A 747 -26.36 1.11 -25.89
N ALA A 748 -25.45 0.32 -26.45
CA ALA A 748 -24.51 0.73 -27.50
C ALA A 748 -24.29 -0.40 -28.52
N GLY A 749 -23.74 -0.07 -29.69
CA GLY A 749 -23.50 -1.01 -30.79
C GLY A 749 -24.31 -0.69 -32.06
N PRO A 750 -24.03 -1.38 -33.18
CA PRO A 750 -24.47 -0.95 -34.51
C PRO A 750 -25.96 -1.24 -34.83
N TRP A 751 -26.70 -1.96 -33.98
CA TRP A 751 -27.95 -2.63 -34.38
C TRP A 751 -29.24 -1.98 -33.82
N TRP A 752 -29.13 -0.88 -33.08
CA TRP A 752 -30.23 -0.29 -32.30
C TRP A 752 -31.25 0.56 -33.10
N GLY A 753 -30.91 1.00 -34.31
CA GLY A 753 -31.81 1.83 -35.13
C GLY A 753 -32.23 3.14 -34.44
N LYS A 754 -33.54 3.27 -34.13
CA LYS A 754 -34.13 4.46 -33.47
C LYS A 754 -34.31 4.30 -31.96
N TYR A 755 -33.71 3.29 -31.34
CA TYR A 755 -33.87 3.05 -29.90
C TYR A 755 -33.45 4.30 -29.08
N PRO A 756 -34.33 4.84 -28.22
CA PRO A 756 -34.13 6.13 -27.55
C PRO A 756 -33.03 6.12 -26.49
N LEU A 757 -32.70 4.95 -25.94
CA LEU A 757 -31.63 4.83 -24.95
C LEU A 757 -30.25 4.69 -25.60
N SER A 758 -30.12 4.47 -26.91
CA SER A 758 -28.83 4.11 -27.52
C SER A 758 -27.80 5.25 -27.49
N LEU A 759 -26.59 4.95 -27.00
CA LEU A 759 -25.41 5.81 -27.07
C LEU A 759 -24.70 5.80 -28.43
N THR A 760 -25.10 4.92 -29.36
CA THR A 760 -24.45 4.82 -30.66
C THR A 760 -24.63 6.12 -31.45
N PRO A 761 -23.55 6.75 -31.95
CA PRO A 761 -23.64 8.04 -32.62
C PRO A 761 -24.46 7.94 -33.92
N LYS A 762 -25.36 8.91 -34.13
CA LYS A 762 -26.25 8.98 -35.30
C LYS A 762 -25.76 10.08 -36.25
N GLY A 763 -25.32 9.70 -37.45
CA GLY A 763 -24.81 10.65 -38.45
C GLY A 763 -23.59 11.44 -37.98
N GLY A 764 -22.72 10.81 -37.17
CA GLY A 764 -21.53 11.44 -36.59
C GLY A 764 -21.79 12.35 -35.38
N LYS A 765 -23.02 12.38 -34.85
CA LYS A 765 -23.39 13.13 -33.65
C LYS A 765 -23.61 12.18 -32.47
N ASP A 766 -23.06 12.56 -31.32
CA ASP A 766 -23.25 11.84 -30.07
C ASP A 766 -24.72 11.88 -29.61
N ALA A 767 -25.15 10.82 -28.92
CA ALA A 767 -26.41 10.84 -28.19
C ALA A 767 -26.32 11.83 -27.00
N PRO A 768 -27.42 12.53 -26.63
CA PRO A 768 -27.40 13.49 -25.52
C PRO A 768 -26.84 12.94 -24.20
N GLN A 769 -27.09 11.66 -23.92
CA GLN A 769 -26.63 10.95 -22.73
C GLN A 769 -25.10 10.87 -22.63
N MET A 770 -24.39 10.84 -23.77
CA MET A 770 -22.92 10.72 -23.80
C MET A 770 -22.23 11.83 -23.01
N LYS A 771 -22.79 13.06 -23.05
CA LYS A 771 -22.29 14.21 -22.28
C LYS A 771 -22.21 13.96 -20.77
N ILE A 772 -23.09 13.10 -20.25
CA ILE A 772 -23.10 12.74 -18.83
C ILE A 772 -22.14 11.57 -18.59
N VAL A 773 -22.19 10.53 -19.42
CA VAL A 773 -21.35 9.33 -19.28
C VAL A 773 -19.85 9.70 -19.30
N GLU A 774 -19.43 10.64 -20.16
CA GLU A 774 -18.03 11.11 -20.23
C GLU A 774 -17.50 11.78 -18.94
N LYS A 775 -18.39 12.23 -18.04
CA LYS A 775 -17.98 12.78 -16.75
C LYS A 775 -17.51 11.70 -15.78
N TYR A 776 -17.96 10.46 -15.97
CA TYR A 776 -17.77 9.34 -15.03
C TYR A 776 -17.03 8.21 -15.74
N LEU A 777 -15.69 8.27 -15.72
CA LEU A 777 -14.85 7.27 -16.41
C LEU A 777 -14.30 6.20 -15.47
N THR A 778 -14.10 6.55 -14.19
CA THR A 778 -13.56 5.63 -13.17
C THR A 778 -14.14 5.93 -11.79
N THR A 779 -14.09 4.95 -10.89
CA THR A 779 -14.27 5.11 -9.43
C THR A 779 -13.21 4.28 -8.68
N SER A 780 -13.16 4.38 -7.36
CA SER A 780 -12.40 3.44 -6.51
C SER A 780 -13.20 3.08 -5.27
N TYR A 781 -12.93 1.92 -4.67
CA TYR A 781 -13.58 1.49 -3.41
C TYR A 781 -13.37 2.46 -2.23
N ARG A 782 -12.42 3.39 -2.35
CA ARG A 782 -12.11 4.44 -1.38
C ARG A 782 -12.62 5.83 -1.79
N HIS A 783 -13.30 5.97 -2.93
CA HIS A 783 -13.74 7.28 -3.42
C HIS A 783 -14.76 7.97 -2.50
N TRP A 784 -15.50 7.21 -1.69
CA TRP A 784 -16.38 7.75 -0.66
C TRP A 784 -15.63 8.62 0.36
N VAL A 785 -14.34 8.36 0.59
CA VAL A 785 -13.48 9.18 1.44
C VAL A 785 -13.28 10.57 0.83
N ASP A 786 -13.06 10.65 -0.49
CA ASP A 786 -12.93 11.92 -1.20
C ASP A 786 -14.24 12.73 -1.12
N GLY A 787 -15.38 12.05 -1.28
CA GLY A 787 -16.71 12.64 -1.11
C GLY A 787 -16.94 13.18 0.30
N ALA A 788 -16.60 12.39 1.33
CA ALA A 788 -16.68 12.81 2.72
C ALA A 788 -15.74 14.00 3.01
N LEU A 789 -14.48 13.97 2.57
CA LEU A 789 -13.54 15.08 2.75
C LEU A 789 -14.01 16.35 2.02
N ALA A 790 -14.57 16.24 0.82
CA ALA A 790 -15.12 17.39 0.09
C ALA A 790 -16.36 18.00 0.77
N LYS A 791 -17.22 17.15 1.34
CA LYS A 791 -18.40 17.59 2.12
C LYS A 791 -17.96 18.26 3.42
N ALA A 792 -16.97 17.70 4.11
CA ALA A 792 -16.36 18.28 5.30
C ALA A 792 -15.66 19.62 5.02
N GLU A 793 -14.95 19.75 3.90
CA GLU A 793 -14.33 21.00 3.46
C GLU A 793 -15.36 22.12 3.30
N LYS A 794 -16.47 21.83 2.62
CA LYS A 794 -17.57 22.78 2.45
C LYS A 794 -18.17 23.21 3.80
N GLN A 795 -18.41 22.27 4.72
CA GLN A 795 -18.90 22.58 6.07
C GLN A 795 -17.92 23.47 6.84
N ALA A 796 -16.64 23.09 6.89
CA ALA A 796 -15.62 23.82 7.63
C ALA A 796 -15.41 25.25 7.09
N LEU A 797 -15.44 25.43 5.76
CA LEU A 797 -15.37 26.77 5.15
C LEU A 797 -16.60 27.62 5.46
N LEU A 798 -17.81 27.04 5.51
CA LEU A 798 -19.02 27.76 5.95
C LEU A 798 -18.91 28.20 7.41
N MET A 799 -18.47 27.33 8.31
CA MET A 799 -18.18 27.66 9.70
C MET A 799 -17.15 28.78 9.81
N ALA A 800 -16.03 28.65 9.09
CA ALA A 800 -14.93 29.60 9.11
C ALA A 800 -15.38 30.98 8.60
N ARG A 801 -16.14 31.05 7.52
CA ARG A 801 -16.72 32.31 7.01
C ARG A 801 -17.71 32.92 8.00
N HIS A 802 -18.52 32.12 8.67
CA HIS A 802 -19.52 32.60 9.63
C HIS A 802 -18.89 33.22 10.89
N LEU A 803 -17.72 32.73 11.32
CA LEU A 803 -17.03 33.17 12.54
C LEU A 803 -15.81 34.09 12.31
N LYS A 804 -15.43 34.38 11.05
CA LYS A 804 -14.19 35.11 10.73
C LYS A 804 -14.14 36.50 11.37
N ASP A 805 -15.28 37.20 11.42
CA ASP A 805 -15.39 38.57 11.95
C ASP A 805 -15.72 38.59 13.46
N LYS A 806 -15.89 37.43 14.10
CA LYS A 806 -16.13 37.30 15.54
C LYS A 806 -14.82 36.99 16.26
N GLU A 807 -14.05 38.03 16.56
CA GLU A 807 -12.72 37.91 17.17
C GLU A 807 -12.73 37.09 18.47
N GLY A 808 -11.75 36.19 18.62
CA GLY A 808 -11.61 35.32 19.79
C GLY A 808 -12.70 34.25 19.97
N LYS A 809 -13.64 34.09 19.02
CA LYS A 809 -14.68 33.06 19.07
C LYS A 809 -14.30 31.80 18.30
N LEU A 810 -14.54 30.63 18.88
CA LEU A 810 -14.33 29.33 18.26
C LEU A 810 -15.62 28.51 18.33
N PRO A 811 -15.89 27.61 17.38
CA PRO A 811 -17.11 26.80 17.42
C PRO A 811 -17.04 25.76 18.54
N ARG A 812 -18.16 25.60 19.26
CA ARG A 812 -18.28 24.65 20.38
C ARG A 812 -19.25 23.51 20.07
N SER A 813 -20.53 23.83 19.96
CA SER A 813 -21.61 22.86 19.74
C SER A 813 -22.90 23.62 19.34
N LEU A 814 -24.06 22.95 19.44
CA LEU A 814 -25.38 23.56 19.33
C LEU A 814 -26.07 23.60 20.70
N ASN A 815 -26.91 24.61 20.93
CA ASN A 815 -27.83 24.61 22.06
C ASN A 815 -29.10 23.81 21.75
N SER A 816 -30.01 23.67 22.73
CA SER A 816 -31.28 22.94 22.56
C SER A 816 -32.22 23.54 21.50
N ASN A 817 -31.99 24.78 21.06
CA ASN A 817 -32.74 25.44 19.99
C ASN A 817 -32.09 25.24 18.61
N GLY A 818 -30.97 24.51 18.53
CA GLY A 818 -30.20 24.29 17.31
C GLY A 818 -29.31 25.48 16.90
N GLU A 819 -29.05 26.42 17.81
CA GLU A 819 -28.22 27.60 17.52
C GLU A 819 -26.75 27.34 17.87
N LEU A 820 -25.84 27.88 17.05
CA LEU A 820 -24.40 27.75 17.22
C LEU A 820 -23.92 28.39 18.53
N VAL A 821 -23.37 27.56 19.41
CA VAL A 821 -22.66 27.97 20.63
C VAL A 821 -21.18 28.13 20.28
N THR A 822 -20.58 29.22 20.75
CA THR A 822 -19.15 29.50 20.58
C THR A 822 -18.43 29.51 21.93
N SER A 823 -17.13 29.27 21.90
CA SER A 823 -16.23 29.38 23.06
C SER A 823 -15.20 30.50 22.85
N SER A 824 -14.53 30.86 23.94
CA SER A 824 -13.21 31.51 23.91
C SER A 824 -12.09 30.47 23.86
N SER A 825 -10.84 30.94 23.75
CA SER A 825 -9.65 30.08 23.63
C SER A 825 -9.33 29.25 24.86
N ASP A 826 -9.79 29.65 26.05
CA ASP A 826 -9.56 28.97 27.34
C ASP A 826 -10.40 27.69 27.51
N TRP A 827 -11.36 27.45 26.63
CA TRP A 827 -12.10 26.20 26.57
C TRP A 827 -11.22 25.09 25.99
N TRP A 828 -11.20 23.93 26.63
CA TRP A 828 -10.27 22.83 26.34
C TRP A 828 -10.30 22.33 24.88
N CYS A 829 -11.43 22.48 24.18
CA CYS A 829 -11.59 22.09 22.78
C CYS A 829 -11.19 23.16 21.75
N SER A 830 -10.60 24.28 22.18
CA SER A 830 -10.32 25.43 21.31
C SER A 830 -9.37 25.12 20.13
N GLY A 831 -8.56 24.06 20.25
CA GLY A 831 -7.60 23.64 19.22
C GLY A 831 -8.18 22.78 18.09
N PHE A 832 -9.37 22.19 18.25
CA PHE A 832 -9.85 21.17 17.31
C PHE A 832 -10.32 21.76 15.98
N PHE A 833 -11.07 22.87 15.98
CA PHE A 833 -11.52 23.50 14.74
C PHE A 833 -10.38 24.02 13.85
N PRO A 834 -9.38 24.78 14.36
CA PRO A 834 -8.19 25.08 13.57
C PRO A 834 -7.47 23.82 13.10
N GLY A 835 -7.46 22.76 13.90
CA GLY A 835 -6.96 21.45 13.49
C GLY A 835 -7.70 20.82 12.30
N VAL A 836 -9.03 20.89 12.28
CA VAL A 836 -9.87 20.46 11.14
C VAL A 836 -9.48 21.22 9.88
N LEU A 837 -9.31 22.55 9.97
CA LEU A 837 -8.89 23.38 8.84
C LEU A 837 -7.50 22.99 8.32
N TRP A 838 -6.55 22.68 9.22
CA TRP A 838 -5.22 22.21 8.83
C TRP A 838 -5.25 20.84 8.14
N TYR A 839 -6.04 19.89 8.63
CA TYR A 839 -6.19 18.59 7.98
C TYR A 839 -6.87 18.71 6.60
N LEU A 840 -7.88 19.57 6.46
CA LEU A 840 -8.51 19.83 5.17
C LEU A 840 -7.56 20.58 4.22
N TYR A 841 -6.69 21.46 4.72
CA TYR A 841 -5.64 22.06 3.92
C TYR A 841 -4.60 21.02 3.48
N GLU A 842 -4.22 20.08 4.35
CA GLU A 842 -3.35 18.96 3.97
C GLU A 842 -3.97 18.10 2.86
N ASN A 843 -5.29 17.91 2.91
CA ASN A 843 -6.06 17.28 1.84
C ASN A 843 -6.03 18.09 0.53
N ASN A 844 -6.22 19.41 0.62
CA ASN A 844 -6.34 20.32 -0.51
C ASN A 844 -5.30 21.44 -0.43
N LYS A 845 -4.01 21.10 -0.60
CA LYS A 845 -2.88 22.02 -0.43
C LYS A 845 -2.89 23.24 -1.36
N GLY A 846 -3.72 23.25 -2.40
CA GLY A 846 -3.92 24.38 -3.31
C GLY A 846 -4.95 25.41 -2.83
N SER A 847 -5.66 25.15 -1.73
CA SER A 847 -6.70 26.05 -1.21
C SER A 847 -6.10 27.13 -0.32
N GLU A 848 -5.92 28.33 -0.89
CA GLU A 848 -5.49 29.53 -0.15
C GLU A 848 -6.49 29.87 0.98
N GLU A 849 -7.79 29.70 0.73
CA GLU A 849 -8.82 30.03 1.72
C GLU A 849 -8.76 29.13 2.96
N LEU A 850 -8.53 27.82 2.79
CA LEU A 850 -8.33 26.91 3.93
C LEU A 850 -7.07 27.28 4.72
N PHE A 851 -5.98 27.59 4.02
CA PHE A 851 -4.73 28.00 4.65
C PHE A 851 -4.90 29.28 5.48
N ASP A 852 -5.54 30.29 4.92
CA ASP A 852 -5.78 31.57 5.60
C ASP A 852 -6.65 31.40 6.85
N TYR A 853 -7.74 30.63 6.75
CA TYR A 853 -8.56 30.35 7.92
C TYR A 853 -7.83 29.49 8.95
N ALA A 854 -7.09 28.45 8.54
CA ALA A 854 -6.34 27.62 9.47
C ALA A 854 -5.38 28.46 10.31
N ASN A 855 -4.66 29.41 9.68
CA ASN A 855 -3.80 30.37 10.37
C ASN A 855 -4.61 31.32 11.28
N LEU A 856 -5.70 31.92 10.77
CA LEU A 856 -6.53 32.85 11.54
C LEU A 856 -7.06 32.22 12.84
N TYR A 857 -7.64 31.03 12.75
CA TYR A 857 -8.23 30.35 13.91
C TYR A 857 -7.16 29.78 14.84
N THR A 858 -6.00 29.36 14.32
CA THR A 858 -4.84 28.95 15.15
C THR A 858 -4.34 30.14 15.98
N LYS A 859 -4.26 31.34 15.39
CA LYS A 859 -3.80 32.52 16.12
C LYS A 859 -4.71 32.94 17.28
N ARG A 860 -6.01 32.62 17.23
CA ARG A 860 -6.97 32.94 18.30
C ARG A 860 -6.64 32.28 19.64
N ILE A 861 -5.84 31.23 19.65
CA ILE A 861 -5.50 30.48 20.86
C ILE A 861 -4.07 30.72 21.36
N GLU A 862 -3.31 31.64 20.74
CA GLU A 862 -1.91 31.90 21.05
C GLU A 862 -1.63 32.14 22.55
N LYS A 863 -2.53 32.85 23.24
CA LYS A 863 -2.35 33.20 24.66
C LYS A 863 -2.34 31.99 25.60
N GLU A 864 -2.84 30.85 25.15
CA GLU A 864 -2.92 29.62 25.95
C GLU A 864 -1.56 28.95 26.15
N GLN A 865 -0.52 29.37 25.41
CA GLN A 865 0.87 28.92 25.61
C GLN A 865 1.40 29.18 27.03
N PHE A 866 0.77 30.07 27.80
CA PHE A 866 1.13 30.39 29.18
C PHE A 866 0.13 29.86 30.22
N ASN A 867 -0.90 29.11 29.79
CA ASN A 867 -1.97 28.68 30.68
C ASN A 867 -1.58 27.44 31.51
N THR A 868 -1.20 27.66 32.76
CA THR A 868 -0.82 26.58 33.70
C THR A 868 -2.01 25.98 34.46
N SER A 869 -3.25 26.35 34.13
CA SER A 869 -4.45 25.97 34.89
C SER A 869 -5.09 24.65 34.45
N THR A 870 -4.78 24.15 33.26
CA THR A 870 -5.34 22.90 32.69
C THR A 870 -4.25 21.98 32.10
N HIS A 871 -4.57 20.69 32.00
CA HIS A 871 -3.76 19.71 31.27
C HIS A 871 -4.05 19.69 29.76
N ASP A 872 -5.16 20.28 29.31
CA ASP A 872 -5.67 20.22 27.93
C ASP A 872 -4.83 21.01 26.90
N LEU A 873 -3.66 21.52 27.30
CA LEU A 873 -2.79 22.28 26.40
C LEU A 873 -2.33 21.49 25.18
N GLY A 874 -2.26 20.17 25.27
CA GLY A 874 -2.00 19.32 24.11
C GLY A 874 -3.16 19.40 23.11
N PHE A 875 -4.40 19.21 23.54
CA PHE A 875 -5.57 19.40 22.66
C PHE A 875 -5.66 20.82 22.10
N MET A 876 -5.40 21.82 22.94
CA MET A 876 -5.52 23.22 22.52
C MET A 876 -4.44 23.59 21.51
N LEU A 877 -3.16 23.40 21.85
CA LEU A 877 -2.03 23.90 21.06
C LEU A 877 -1.51 22.87 20.05
N TYR A 878 -1.47 21.59 20.39
CA TYR A 878 -0.87 20.58 19.50
C TYR A 878 -1.80 20.20 18.34
N CYS A 879 -3.12 20.15 18.55
CA CYS A 879 -4.07 19.95 17.44
C CYS A 879 -4.10 21.11 16.44
N SER A 880 -3.70 22.31 16.86
CA SER A 880 -3.75 23.56 16.08
C SER A 880 -2.35 24.00 15.62
N TYR A 881 -1.56 24.62 16.50
CA TYR A 881 -0.17 25.02 16.27
C TYR A 881 0.71 23.82 15.93
N GLY A 882 0.49 22.63 16.51
CA GLY A 882 1.26 21.43 16.16
C GLY A 882 1.05 21.02 14.70
N ASN A 883 -0.22 21.00 14.25
CA ASN A 883 -0.55 20.77 12.85
C ASN A 883 -0.07 21.90 11.93
N GLY A 884 -0.23 23.16 12.33
CA GLY A 884 0.28 24.32 11.62
C GLY A 884 1.80 24.28 11.45
N PHE A 885 2.54 23.92 12.49
CA PHE A 885 4.00 23.74 12.44
C PHE A 885 4.40 22.58 11.53
N ARG A 886 3.67 21.47 11.57
CA ARG A 886 3.92 20.29 10.70
C ARG A 886 3.80 20.65 9.21
N LEU A 887 2.82 21.49 8.85
CA LEU A 887 2.50 21.83 7.46
C LEU A 887 3.17 23.13 6.97
N ASN A 888 3.38 24.09 7.87
CA ASN A 888 3.98 25.40 7.60
C ASN A 888 4.80 25.87 8.83
N PRO A 889 6.01 25.33 9.04
CA PRO A 889 6.80 25.60 10.23
C PRO A 889 7.27 27.05 10.29
N THR A 890 7.03 27.72 11.42
CA THR A 890 7.52 29.07 11.73
C THR A 890 8.21 29.10 13.09
N SER A 891 9.16 30.00 13.30
CA SER A 891 9.80 30.18 14.62
C SER A 891 8.81 30.63 15.69
N GLU A 892 7.78 31.38 15.30
CA GLU A 892 6.67 31.78 16.17
C GLU A 892 5.87 30.57 16.66
N SER A 893 5.41 29.71 15.75
CA SER A 893 4.64 28.50 16.11
C SER A 893 5.46 27.53 16.96
N GLU A 894 6.76 27.40 16.68
CA GLU A 894 7.68 26.61 17.50
C GLU A 894 7.78 27.15 18.94
N GLY A 895 7.95 28.47 19.10
CA GLY A 895 8.01 29.11 20.41
C GLY A 895 6.73 28.92 21.23
N VAL A 896 5.57 29.06 20.59
CA VAL A 896 4.24 28.83 21.21
C VAL A 896 4.14 27.41 21.76
N LEU A 897 4.52 26.40 20.97
CA LEU A 897 4.44 24.99 21.37
C LEU A 897 5.40 24.65 22.52
N ILE A 898 6.64 25.17 22.49
CA ILE A 898 7.61 24.94 23.57
C ILE A 898 7.14 25.59 24.87
N ASN A 899 6.62 26.82 24.81
CA ASN A 899 6.04 27.50 25.98
C ASN A 899 4.86 26.71 26.54
N GLY A 900 3.96 26.22 25.67
CA GLY A 900 2.86 25.34 26.04
C GLY A 900 3.32 24.04 26.71
N ALA A 901 4.39 23.41 26.21
CA ALA A 901 4.96 22.21 26.82
C ALA A 901 5.52 22.47 28.23
N HIS A 902 6.16 23.63 28.46
CA HIS A 902 6.58 24.05 29.80
C HIS A 902 5.39 24.31 30.72
N ALA A 903 4.35 25.02 30.23
CA ALA A 903 3.13 25.29 31.00
C ALA A 903 2.39 23.99 31.41
N LEU A 904 2.32 23.01 30.51
CA LEU A 904 1.77 21.68 30.79
C LEU A 904 2.63 20.94 31.82
N SER A 905 3.95 20.96 31.65
CA SER A 905 4.90 20.31 32.56
C SER A 905 4.87 20.90 33.98
N ALA A 906 4.54 22.18 34.14
CA ALA A 906 4.40 22.82 35.45
C ALA A 906 3.28 22.21 36.31
N ARG A 907 2.37 21.42 35.70
CA ARG A 907 1.30 20.70 36.41
C ARG A 907 1.70 19.29 36.84
N TYR A 908 2.92 18.84 36.52
CA TYR A 908 3.45 17.56 36.95
C TYR A 908 3.87 17.60 38.42
N ASN A 909 3.56 16.54 39.17
CA ASN A 909 4.03 16.35 40.54
C ASN A 909 4.90 15.09 40.61
N PRO A 910 6.17 15.17 41.05
CA PRO A 910 7.08 14.02 41.07
C PRO A 910 6.74 12.96 42.12
N VAL A 911 5.93 13.27 43.13
CA VAL A 911 5.44 12.31 44.13
C VAL A 911 4.27 11.50 43.57
N VAL A 912 3.30 12.19 42.95
CA VAL A 912 2.14 11.54 42.30
C VAL A 912 2.53 10.87 40.98
N LYS A 913 3.58 11.35 40.32
CA LYS A 913 4.08 10.87 39.01
C LYS A 913 3.14 11.08 37.83
N CYS A 914 2.13 11.93 37.99
CA CYS A 914 1.21 12.36 36.94
C CYS A 914 1.15 13.89 36.81
N ILE A 915 0.64 14.33 35.67
CA ILE A 915 0.21 15.69 35.40
C ILE A 915 -1.18 15.85 36.01
N ARG A 916 -1.41 16.92 36.78
CA ARG A 916 -2.72 17.21 37.37
C ARG A 916 -3.71 17.66 36.28
N SER A 917 -4.86 17.00 36.19
CA SER A 917 -5.88 17.35 35.20
C SER A 917 -6.60 18.65 35.55
N TRP A 918 -7.36 18.66 36.65
CA TRP A 918 -8.06 19.85 37.17
C TRP A 918 -7.54 20.26 38.54
N ASN A 919 -7.81 21.49 38.97
CA ASN A 919 -7.34 21.96 40.28
C ASN A 919 -8.07 21.28 41.47
N LYS A 920 -9.29 20.77 41.25
CA LYS A 920 -10.09 20.05 42.24
C LYS A 920 -11.12 19.16 41.52
N TRP A 921 -11.42 17.99 42.09
CA TRP A 921 -12.53 17.12 41.71
C TRP A 921 -13.17 16.55 42.97
N ARG A 922 -14.49 16.77 43.16
CA ARG A 922 -15.16 16.53 44.45
C ARG A 922 -14.34 17.14 45.58
N ASP A 923 -13.94 16.40 46.61
CA ASP A 923 -13.09 16.90 47.70
C ASP A 923 -11.57 16.66 47.50
N TYR A 924 -11.17 16.15 46.33
CA TYR A 924 -9.78 15.80 46.04
C TYR A 924 -9.03 16.90 45.27
N SER A 925 -7.81 17.21 45.70
CA SER A 925 -6.99 18.30 45.16
C SER A 925 -6.05 17.90 44.01
N TYR A 926 -5.95 16.60 43.70
CA TYR A 926 -5.09 16.08 42.64
C TYR A 926 -5.77 14.97 41.81
N PRO A 927 -6.81 15.32 41.04
CA PRO A 927 -7.41 14.40 40.07
C PRO A 927 -6.55 14.28 38.80
N VAL A 928 -6.50 13.06 38.26
CA VAL A 928 -5.93 12.73 36.95
C VAL A 928 -7.00 11.99 36.14
N ILE A 929 -7.27 12.47 34.93
CA ILE A 929 -8.26 11.88 34.03
C ILE A 929 -7.61 11.15 32.85
N ILE A 930 -8.31 10.19 32.26
CA ILE A 930 -7.77 9.34 31.18
C ILE A 930 -7.44 10.13 29.91
N ASP A 931 -8.16 11.22 29.65
CA ASP A 931 -8.01 12.20 28.57
C ASP A 931 -6.60 12.82 28.59
N ASN A 932 -5.96 12.86 29.76
CA ASN A 932 -4.63 13.43 29.92
C ASN A 932 -3.56 12.65 29.12
N MET A 933 -3.83 11.39 28.76
CA MET A 933 -2.97 10.61 27.86
C MET A 933 -2.77 11.27 26.50
N MET A 934 -3.79 11.94 25.97
CA MET A 934 -3.75 12.59 24.65
C MET A 934 -2.83 13.80 24.64
N ASN A 935 -2.66 14.45 25.79
CA ASN A 935 -1.86 15.66 25.93
C ASN A 935 -0.35 15.39 26.01
N LEU A 936 0.05 14.12 26.19
CA LEU A 936 1.45 13.73 26.30
C LEU A 936 2.19 13.82 24.95
N GLU A 937 1.48 13.78 23.83
CA GLU A 937 2.06 13.86 22.49
C GLU A 937 2.85 15.17 22.29
N MET A 938 2.32 16.30 22.81
CA MET A 938 3.01 17.58 22.75
C MET A 938 4.33 17.56 23.54
N LEU A 939 4.40 16.84 24.67
CA LEU A 939 5.62 16.71 25.46
C LEU A 939 6.64 15.82 24.73
N MET A 940 6.20 14.73 24.10
CA MET A 940 7.08 13.88 23.30
C MET A 940 7.62 14.62 22.06
N TRP A 941 6.79 15.45 21.42
CA TRP A 941 7.23 16.37 20.37
C TRP A 941 8.26 17.38 20.89
N ALA A 942 8.01 18.03 22.02
CA ALA A 942 8.91 19.02 22.60
C ALA A 942 10.25 18.40 22.97
N TYR A 943 10.25 17.18 23.51
CA TYR A 943 11.47 16.39 23.73
C TYR A 943 12.25 16.18 22.43
N LYS A 944 11.61 15.63 21.39
CA LYS A 944 12.26 15.38 20.09
C LYS A 944 12.83 16.65 19.49
N ARG A 945 12.17 17.79 19.71
CA ARG A 945 12.56 19.08 19.15
C ARG A 945 13.71 19.75 19.90
N THR A 946 13.69 19.70 21.22
CA THR A 946 14.63 20.46 22.08
C THR A 946 15.79 19.62 22.62
N GLY A 947 15.61 18.30 22.70
CA GLY A 947 16.52 17.40 23.42
C GLY A 947 16.36 17.43 24.94
N ASP A 948 15.40 18.18 25.50
CA ASP A 948 15.15 18.22 26.94
C ASP A 948 14.41 16.96 27.41
N ASP A 949 15.15 16.06 28.06
CA ASP A 949 14.64 14.80 28.61
C ASP A 949 13.54 15.00 29.67
N THR A 950 13.37 16.19 30.25
CA THR A 950 12.32 16.49 31.22
C THR A 950 10.93 16.19 30.65
N PHE A 951 10.68 16.60 29.40
CA PHE A 951 9.39 16.38 28.76
C PHE A 951 9.10 14.88 28.56
N LYS A 952 10.08 14.12 28.08
CA LYS A 952 9.99 12.66 27.92
C LYS A 952 9.75 11.96 29.25
N ASN A 953 10.51 12.33 30.29
CA ASN A 953 10.41 11.71 31.60
C ASN A 953 9.04 11.94 32.24
N ILE A 954 8.49 13.16 32.11
CA ILE A 954 7.14 13.47 32.57
C ILE A 954 6.10 12.65 31.81
N ALA A 955 6.17 12.59 30.48
CA ALA A 955 5.22 11.85 29.66
C ALA A 955 5.22 10.35 29.99
N ILE A 956 6.40 9.72 30.05
CA ILE A 956 6.54 8.30 30.39
C ILE A 956 6.08 8.03 31.83
N SER A 957 6.44 8.89 32.78
CA SER A 957 6.00 8.76 34.17
C SER A 957 4.48 8.82 34.30
N HIS A 958 3.85 9.75 33.59
CA HIS A 958 2.39 9.87 33.53
C HIS A 958 1.76 8.59 32.96
N ALA A 959 2.18 8.18 31.76
CA ALA A 959 1.63 7.01 31.07
C ALA A 959 1.73 5.71 31.89
N ASN A 960 2.87 5.50 32.57
CA ASN A 960 3.08 4.35 33.45
C ASN A 960 2.17 4.37 34.68
N THR A 961 1.99 5.54 35.29
CA THR A 961 1.15 5.68 36.50
C THR A 961 -0.34 5.52 36.14
N THR A 962 -0.78 6.09 35.01
CA THR A 962 -2.13 5.89 34.46
C THR A 962 -2.39 4.41 34.16
N LYS A 963 -1.42 3.70 33.55
CA LYS A 963 -1.52 2.26 33.25
C LYS A 963 -1.77 1.44 34.51
N LEU A 964 -1.15 1.83 35.62
CA LEU A 964 -1.23 1.11 36.90
C LEU A 964 -2.57 1.34 37.64
N HIS A 965 -3.23 2.47 37.42
CA HIS A 965 -4.28 2.93 38.33
C HIS A 965 -5.63 3.25 37.69
N HIS A 966 -5.65 3.55 36.39
CA HIS A 966 -6.89 3.88 35.65
C HIS A 966 -7.58 2.67 35.04
N PHE A 967 -6.96 1.49 35.00
CA PHE A 967 -7.57 0.31 34.38
C PHE A 967 -8.09 -0.68 35.42
N ARG A 968 -9.24 -1.29 35.12
CA ARG A 968 -9.81 -2.44 35.81
C ARG A 968 -9.22 -3.74 35.24
N GLU A 969 -9.54 -4.88 35.85
CA GLU A 969 -9.00 -6.19 35.44
C GLU A 969 -9.44 -6.61 34.03
N ASP A 970 -10.60 -6.14 33.58
CA ASP A 970 -11.16 -6.39 32.25
C ASP A 970 -10.70 -5.38 31.18
N TYR A 971 -9.76 -4.51 31.53
CA TYR A 971 -9.22 -3.43 30.71
C TYR A 971 -10.19 -2.29 30.39
N SER A 972 -11.38 -2.26 31.00
CA SER A 972 -12.17 -1.03 31.08
C SER A 972 -11.42 0.02 31.91
N SER A 973 -11.50 1.28 31.51
CA SER A 973 -10.88 2.39 32.25
C SER A 973 -11.86 3.13 33.16
N PHE A 974 -11.38 3.55 34.32
CA PHE A 974 -11.98 4.65 35.09
C PHE A 974 -11.73 5.97 34.36
N HIS A 975 -12.66 6.91 34.50
CA HIS A 975 -12.46 8.26 33.98
C HIS A 975 -11.47 9.04 34.87
N VAL A 976 -11.69 9.09 36.20
CA VAL A 976 -10.91 9.92 37.13
C VAL A 976 -10.24 9.06 38.21
N VAL A 977 -8.97 9.34 38.50
CA VAL A 977 -8.25 8.81 39.67
C VAL A 977 -7.66 9.98 40.48
N ALA A 978 -7.97 10.02 41.78
CA ALA A 978 -7.48 11.02 42.70
C ALA A 978 -6.32 10.49 43.55
N TYR A 979 -5.31 11.33 43.78
CA TYR A 979 -4.08 10.95 44.48
C TYR A 979 -3.81 11.80 45.72
N ASP A 980 -3.15 11.19 46.71
CA ASP A 980 -2.60 11.90 47.85
C ASP A 980 -1.28 12.60 47.48
N LEU A 981 -1.21 13.91 47.68
CA LEU A 981 -0.04 14.73 47.34
C LEU A 981 1.22 14.39 48.14
N LYS A 982 1.07 13.79 49.33
CA LYS A 982 2.20 13.46 50.20
C LYS A 982 2.81 12.10 49.90
N SER A 983 1.97 11.09 49.64
CA SER A 983 2.40 9.71 49.48
C SER A 983 2.33 9.19 48.05
N GLY A 984 1.63 9.88 47.13
CA GLY A 984 1.40 9.42 45.77
C GLY A 984 0.40 8.25 45.67
N LYS A 985 -0.25 7.86 46.78
CA LYS A 985 -1.23 6.76 46.78
C LYS A 985 -2.56 7.20 46.19
N VAL A 986 -3.25 6.26 45.53
CA VAL A 986 -4.63 6.45 45.07
C VAL A 986 -5.55 6.60 46.28
N LEU A 987 -6.35 7.67 46.27
CA LEU A 987 -7.38 7.96 47.26
C LEU A 987 -8.77 7.52 46.79
N GLN A 988 -9.09 7.75 45.50
CA GLN A 988 -10.40 7.48 44.93
C GLN A 988 -10.29 7.19 43.43
N ARG A 989 -11.21 6.37 42.92
CA ARG A 989 -11.48 6.17 41.49
C ARG A 989 -12.95 6.46 41.21
N GLY A 990 -13.27 6.99 40.03
CA GLY A 990 -14.66 7.24 39.66
C GLY A 990 -14.79 7.98 38.35
N THR A 991 -15.88 8.73 38.21
CA THR A 991 -16.21 9.46 36.99
C THR A 991 -16.77 10.87 37.24
N ASP A 992 -16.62 11.72 36.22
CA ASP A 992 -17.29 13.02 36.11
C ASP A 992 -18.27 13.07 34.92
N GLN A 993 -18.13 12.16 33.94
CA GLN A 993 -18.84 12.18 32.65
C GLN A 993 -19.48 10.86 32.25
N GLY A 994 -19.11 9.74 32.89
CA GLY A 994 -19.69 8.42 32.66
C GLY A 994 -20.95 8.19 33.48
N TYR A 995 -21.65 7.10 33.19
CA TYR A 995 -22.88 6.71 33.88
C TYR A 995 -22.67 6.47 35.39
N GLY A 996 -21.59 5.78 35.76
CA GLY A 996 -21.26 5.45 37.14
C GLY A 996 -19.75 5.41 37.40
N ASP A 997 -19.35 5.42 38.67
CA ASP A 997 -17.93 5.31 39.04
C ASP A 997 -17.33 3.94 38.59
N ASP A 998 -18.17 2.92 38.44
CA ASP A 998 -17.87 1.57 37.97
C ASP A 998 -18.19 1.34 36.47
N SER A 999 -18.74 2.33 35.77
CA SER A 999 -19.08 2.21 34.35
C SER A 999 -17.89 2.45 33.41
N SER A 1000 -18.10 2.14 32.14
CA SER A 1000 -17.13 2.25 31.05
C SER A 1000 -17.56 3.31 30.04
N TRP A 1001 -17.33 4.57 30.40
CA TRP A 1001 -17.57 5.73 29.52
C TRP A 1001 -16.83 5.58 28.18
N ALA A 1002 -17.57 5.58 27.07
CA ALA A 1002 -17.05 5.16 25.78
C ALA A 1002 -15.91 6.04 25.27
N ARG A 1003 -16.01 7.36 25.46
CA ARG A 1003 -14.94 8.29 25.05
C ARG A 1003 -13.71 8.18 25.93
N GLY A 1004 -13.87 7.79 27.21
CA GLY A 1004 -12.75 7.46 28.08
C GLY A 1004 -11.97 6.24 27.61
N GLN A 1005 -12.68 5.21 27.11
CA GLN A 1005 -12.04 4.05 26.46
C GLN A 1005 -11.35 4.45 25.15
N ALA A 1006 -11.97 5.34 24.37
CA ALA A 1006 -11.40 5.87 23.14
C ALA A 1006 -10.09 6.64 23.39
N TRP A 1007 -10.05 7.50 24.41
CA TRP A 1007 -8.83 8.20 24.83
C TRP A 1007 -7.75 7.28 25.33
N ALA A 1008 -8.10 6.23 26.08
CA ALA A 1008 -7.16 5.21 26.50
C ALA A 1008 -6.55 4.49 25.29
N LEU A 1009 -7.39 4.01 24.37
CA LEU A 1009 -6.95 3.31 23.16
C LEU A 1009 -6.00 4.17 22.32
N TYR A 1010 -6.42 5.40 22.02
CA TYR A 1010 -5.61 6.32 21.24
C TYR A 1010 -4.32 6.69 21.98
N GLY A 1011 -4.42 7.09 23.25
CA GLY A 1011 -3.30 7.55 24.05
C GLY A 1011 -2.19 6.51 24.20
N TYR A 1012 -2.53 5.24 24.41
CA TYR A 1012 -1.53 4.16 24.48
C TYR A 1012 -0.99 3.74 23.12
N THR A 1013 -1.80 3.79 22.06
CA THR A 1013 -1.31 3.62 20.69
C THR A 1013 -0.30 4.71 20.33
N MET A 1014 -0.61 5.97 20.65
CA MET A 1014 0.27 7.12 20.47
C MET A 1014 1.55 6.99 21.30
N MET A 1015 1.44 6.64 22.59
CA MET A 1015 2.62 6.46 23.43
C MET A 1015 3.50 5.29 22.96
N TYR A 1016 2.93 4.24 22.35
CA TYR A 1016 3.73 3.22 21.68
C TYR A 1016 4.49 3.81 20.48
N ARG A 1017 3.83 4.54 19.58
CA ARG A 1017 4.49 5.25 18.46
C ARG A 1017 5.66 6.12 18.96
N GLU A 1018 5.44 6.86 20.04
CA GLU A 1018 6.42 7.83 20.56
C GLU A 1018 7.61 7.18 21.30
N THR A 1019 7.46 5.95 21.81
CA THR A 1019 8.45 5.33 22.72
C THR A 1019 8.97 3.96 22.28
N GLY A 1020 8.26 3.24 21.41
CA GLY A 1020 8.51 1.82 21.11
C GLY A 1020 8.28 0.88 22.29
N ASN A 1021 7.58 1.32 23.35
CA ASN A 1021 7.40 0.51 24.55
C ASN A 1021 6.27 -0.51 24.37
N GLU A 1022 6.63 -1.78 24.19
CA GLU A 1022 5.73 -2.93 24.02
C GLU A 1022 4.65 -3.05 25.11
N ASP A 1023 4.94 -2.58 26.31
CA ASP A 1023 3.98 -2.55 27.42
C ASP A 1023 2.76 -1.63 27.16
N TYR A 1024 2.93 -0.61 26.32
CA TYR A 1024 1.85 0.27 25.86
C TYR A 1024 1.10 -0.35 24.69
N LEU A 1025 1.81 -1.03 23.78
CA LEU A 1025 1.18 -1.76 22.68
C LEU A 1025 0.25 -2.87 23.18
N ASN A 1026 0.74 -3.68 24.13
CA ASN A 1026 -0.05 -4.73 24.76
C ASN A 1026 -1.31 -4.18 25.42
N LEU A 1027 -1.20 -3.06 26.14
CA LEU A 1027 -2.35 -2.41 26.75
C LEU A 1027 -3.33 -1.87 25.69
N ALA A 1028 -2.83 -1.24 24.62
CA ALA A 1028 -3.67 -0.77 23.52
C ALA A 1028 -4.44 -1.92 22.86
N TRP A 1029 -3.82 -3.09 22.66
CA TRP A 1029 -4.52 -4.29 22.19
C TRP A 1029 -5.62 -4.74 23.13
N HIS A 1030 -5.35 -4.78 24.44
CA HIS A 1030 -6.36 -5.19 25.41
C HIS A 1030 -7.54 -4.21 25.48
N ILE A 1031 -7.28 -2.90 25.39
CA ILE A 1031 -8.34 -1.88 25.33
C ILE A 1031 -9.16 -2.04 24.04
N ALA A 1032 -8.50 -2.26 22.89
CA ALA A 1032 -9.19 -2.52 21.63
C ALA A 1032 -10.06 -3.77 21.73
N ASP A 1033 -9.54 -4.86 22.29
CA ASP A 1033 -10.30 -6.09 22.49
C ASP A 1033 -11.48 -5.89 23.46
N PHE A 1034 -11.34 -5.12 24.54
CA PHE A 1034 -12.44 -4.75 25.42
C PHE A 1034 -13.56 -4.05 24.62
N ILE A 1035 -13.21 -2.97 23.91
CA ILE A 1035 -14.17 -2.19 23.11
C ILE A 1035 -14.86 -3.07 22.07
N LEU A 1036 -14.08 -3.83 21.29
CA LEU A 1036 -14.57 -4.57 20.12
C LEU A 1036 -15.30 -5.87 20.45
N ASN A 1037 -15.08 -6.42 21.65
CA ASN A 1037 -15.81 -7.58 22.16
C ASN A 1037 -16.96 -7.19 23.10
N HIS A 1038 -17.14 -5.89 23.41
CA HIS A 1038 -18.16 -5.47 24.35
C HIS A 1038 -19.56 -5.89 23.87
N PRO A 1039 -20.38 -6.56 24.70
CA PRO A 1039 -21.69 -7.08 24.28
C PRO A 1039 -22.66 -5.97 23.84
N HIS A 1040 -22.45 -4.75 24.34
CA HIS A 1040 -23.23 -3.57 23.97
C HIS A 1040 -22.62 -2.72 22.86
N LEU A 1041 -21.50 -3.14 22.22
CA LEU A 1041 -21.04 -2.46 21.01
C LEU A 1041 -22.04 -2.74 19.86
N PRO A 1042 -22.71 -1.72 19.31
CA PRO A 1042 -23.79 -1.94 18.35
C PRO A 1042 -23.31 -2.54 17.02
N LYS A 1043 -24.27 -3.01 16.20
CA LYS A 1043 -23.95 -3.65 14.90
C LYS A 1043 -23.27 -2.68 13.92
N ASP A 1044 -23.68 -1.41 13.95
CA ASP A 1044 -23.10 -0.31 13.16
C ASP A 1044 -21.70 0.13 13.65
N LYS A 1045 -21.24 -0.41 14.79
CA LYS A 1045 -19.96 -0.09 15.46
C LYS A 1045 -19.82 1.33 15.98
N ILE A 1046 -20.90 2.11 16.07
CA ILE A 1046 -20.91 3.41 16.74
C ILE A 1046 -21.25 3.19 18.23
N PRO A 1047 -20.35 3.45 19.19
CA PRO A 1047 -20.64 3.19 20.60
C PRO A 1047 -21.83 4.01 21.13
N TYR A 1048 -22.53 3.47 22.12
CA TYR A 1048 -23.30 4.30 23.06
C TYR A 1048 -22.33 5.21 23.83
N TRP A 1049 -22.84 6.28 24.44
CA TRP A 1049 -22.01 7.22 25.21
C TRP A 1049 -21.28 6.55 26.41
N ASP A 1050 -21.87 5.50 26.97
CA ASP A 1050 -21.30 4.64 28.01
C ASP A 1050 -21.70 3.19 27.73
N PHE A 1051 -20.75 2.26 27.81
CA PHE A 1051 -20.97 0.85 27.50
C PHE A 1051 -21.86 0.12 28.52
N ASP A 1052 -22.00 0.68 29.73
CA ASP A 1052 -22.74 0.09 30.84
C ASP A 1052 -24.04 0.84 31.16
N SER A 1053 -24.46 1.75 30.29
CA SER A 1053 -25.68 2.53 30.53
C SER A 1053 -26.93 1.63 30.54
N PRO A 1054 -27.84 1.78 31.55
CA PRO A 1054 -29.06 1.01 31.63
C PRO A 1054 -30.09 1.39 30.54
N GLY A 1055 -29.88 2.48 29.81
CA GLY A 1055 -30.76 2.91 28.72
C GLY A 1055 -30.60 2.11 27.42
N ILE A 1056 -29.55 1.27 27.31
CA ILE A 1056 -29.27 0.47 26.11
C ILE A 1056 -30.41 -0.56 25.89
N PRO A 1057 -30.96 -0.68 24.66
CA PRO A 1057 -30.42 -0.19 23.39
C PRO A 1057 -30.95 1.17 22.89
N ASP A 1058 -31.78 1.88 23.67
CA ASP A 1058 -32.45 3.12 23.24
C ASP A 1058 -31.72 4.40 23.71
N ASP A 1059 -30.51 4.26 24.27
CA ASP A 1059 -29.71 5.38 24.77
C ASP A 1059 -28.93 6.12 23.67
N TYR A 1060 -28.35 7.27 24.02
CA TYR A 1060 -27.57 8.10 23.13
C TYR A 1060 -26.32 7.40 22.60
N ARG A 1061 -26.07 7.56 21.30
CA ARG A 1061 -24.79 7.24 20.64
C ARG A 1061 -23.78 8.36 20.85
N ASP A 1062 -22.49 8.04 20.73
CA ASP A 1062 -21.43 9.05 20.71
C ASP A 1062 -20.54 8.89 19.48
N SER A 1063 -20.85 9.67 18.44
CA SER A 1063 -20.09 9.72 17.19
C SER A 1063 -18.64 10.15 17.38
N SER A 1064 -18.36 10.97 18.41
CA SER A 1064 -16.98 11.39 18.72
C SER A 1064 -16.13 10.22 19.20
N SER A 1065 -16.66 9.35 20.06
CA SER A 1065 -16.01 8.11 20.48
C SER A 1065 -15.68 7.22 19.28
N ALA A 1066 -16.62 7.04 18.35
CA ALA A 1066 -16.37 6.24 17.15
C ALA A 1066 -15.25 6.83 16.28
N ALA A 1067 -15.21 8.15 16.10
CA ALA A 1067 -14.17 8.82 15.31
C ALA A 1067 -12.77 8.64 15.92
N ILE A 1068 -12.65 8.77 17.25
CA ILE A 1068 -11.40 8.58 17.99
C ILE A 1068 -10.96 7.11 17.91
N ILE A 1069 -11.88 6.16 18.14
CA ILE A 1069 -11.61 4.73 18.03
C ILE A 1069 -11.15 4.37 16.62
N ALA A 1070 -11.83 4.84 15.58
CA ALA A 1070 -11.44 4.57 14.19
C ALA A 1070 -10.03 5.10 13.89
N SER A 1071 -9.71 6.33 14.31
CA SER A 1071 -8.37 6.89 14.12
C SER A 1071 -7.29 6.06 14.83
N ALA A 1072 -7.56 5.65 16.07
CA ALA A 1072 -6.64 4.84 16.87
C ALA A 1072 -6.48 3.42 16.31
N LEU A 1073 -7.57 2.76 15.90
CA LEU A 1073 -7.53 1.42 15.31
C LEU A 1073 -6.77 1.38 13.99
N LEU A 1074 -6.87 2.42 13.14
CA LEU A 1074 -6.09 2.53 11.89
C LEU A 1074 -4.59 2.69 12.13
N GLU A 1075 -4.20 3.29 13.24
CA GLU A 1075 -2.79 3.38 13.63
C GLU A 1075 -2.34 2.09 14.32
N LEU A 1076 -3.13 1.58 15.25
CA LEU A 1076 -2.86 0.33 15.96
C LEU A 1076 -2.78 -0.87 14.99
N SER A 1077 -3.56 -0.88 13.91
CA SER A 1077 -3.48 -1.94 12.90
C SER A 1077 -2.12 -1.96 12.19
N LYS A 1078 -1.40 -0.83 12.10
CA LYS A 1078 -0.01 -0.78 11.59
C LYS A 1078 1.00 -1.39 12.55
N TYR A 1079 0.62 -1.54 13.83
CA TYR A 1079 1.40 -2.17 14.89
C TYR A 1079 0.88 -3.57 15.26
N SER A 1080 -0.11 -4.07 14.52
CA SER A 1080 -0.77 -5.34 14.78
C SER A 1080 -0.63 -6.28 13.59
N GLU A 1081 -0.80 -7.57 13.83
CA GLU A 1081 -0.64 -8.59 12.78
C GLU A 1081 -1.80 -9.58 12.72
N GLY A 1082 -1.83 -10.34 11.63
CA GLY A 1082 -2.83 -11.37 11.36
C GLY A 1082 -4.27 -10.86 11.53
N HIS A 1083 -5.08 -11.68 12.20
CA HIS A 1083 -6.50 -11.37 12.45
C HIS A 1083 -6.70 -10.05 13.23
N ARG A 1084 -5.78 -9.61 14.09
CA ARG A 1084 -5.94 -8.33 14.80
C ARG A 1084 -5.81 -7.14 13.85
N CYS A 1085 -4.81 -7.17 12.96
CA CYS A 1085 -4.62 -6.14 11.94
C CYS A 1085 -5.88 -5.99 11.07
N GLU A 1086 -6.35 -7.11 10.52
CA GLU A 1086 -7.55 -7.15 9.68
C GLU A 1086 -8.78 -6.68 10.47
N ARG A 1087 -9.01 -7.21 11.68
CA ARG A 1087 -10.13 -6.83 12.53
C ARG A 1087 -10.16 -5.32 12.84
N TYR A 1088 -9.02 -4.75 13.24
CA TYR A 1088 -8.94 -3.33 13.59
C TYR A 1088 -9.18 -2.44 12.38
N TYR A 1089 -8.55 -2.75 11.25
CA TYR A 1089 -8.77 -2.04 9.99
C TYR A 1089 -10.25 -2.13 9.57
N THR A 1090 -10.82 -3.33 9.57
CA THR A 1090 -12.21 -3.57 9.15
C THR A 1090 -13.22 -2.84 10.03
N VAL A 1091 -13.03 -2.86 11.36
CA VAL A 1091 -13.93 -2.11 12.25
C VAL A 1091 -13.76 -0.61 12.07
N ALA A 1092 -12.53 -0.10 11.92
CA ALA A 1092 -12.31 1.31 11.67
C ALA A 1092 -12.94 1.77 10.35
N GLU A 1093 -12.82 0.97 9.28
CA GLU A 1093 -13.52 1.23 8.02
C GLU A 1093 -15.04 1.27 8.22
N GLN A 1094 -15.59 0.29 8.95
CA GLN A 1094 -17.04 0.25 9.21
C GLN A 1094 -17.51 1.49 9.98
N GLN A 1095 -16.79 1.90 11.01
CA GLN A 1095 -17.08 3.14 11.76
C GLN A 1095 -17.01 4.36 10.84
N LEU A 1096 -15.96 4.50 10.02
CA LEU A 1096 -15.84 5.66 9.14
C LEU A 1096 -16.93 5.71 8.07
N ARG A 1097 -17.32 4.57 7.50
CA ARG A 1097 -18.44 4.50 6.56
C ARG A 1097 -19.76 4.90 7.21
N MET A 1098 -20.01 4.46 8.45
CA MET A 1098 -21.20 4.87 9.19
C MET A 1098 -21.17 6.35 9.56
N LEU A 1099 -20.03 6.85 10.02
CA LEU A 1099 -19.84 8.27 10.31
C LEU A 1099 -20.01 9.15 9.06
N ALA A 1100 -19.60 8.67 7.89
CA ALA A 1100 -19.76 9.36 6.60
C ALA A 1100 -21.17 9.21 5.98
N SER A 1101 -22.04 8.38 6.56
CA SER A 1101 -23.42 8.20 6.07
C SER A 1101 -24.31 9.40 6.39
N ASP A 1102 -25.47 9.52 5.73
CA ASP A 1102 -26.45 10.57 6.02
C ASP A 1102 -26.99 10.52 7.46
N GLU A 1103 -26.88 9.37 8.14
CA GLU A 1103 -27.28 9.22 9.55
C GLU A 1103 -26.37 10.04 10.47
N TYR A 1104 -25.05 10.04 10.27
CA TYR A 1104 -24.10 10.70 11.17
C TYR A 1104 -23.47 11.95 10.57
N MET A 1105 -23.32 12.05 9.25
CA MET A 1105 -22.72 13.21 8.59
C MET A 1105 -23.78 14.23 8.18
N ALA A 1106 -23.64 15.47 8.64
CA ALA A 1106 -24.57 16.55 8.35
C ALA A 1106 -24.58 16.91 6.86
N GLU A 1107 -25.75 17.22 6.30
CA GLU A 1107 -25.85 17.84 4.97
C GLU A 1107 -25.15 19.22 4.95
N VAL A 1108 -24.55 19.59 3.83
CA VAL A 1108 -23.82 20.87 3.70
C VAL A 1108 -24.77 22.04 3.97
N GLY A 1109 -24.36 22.95 4.86
CA GLY A 1109 -25.14 24.10 5.29
C GLY A 1109 -26.03 23.86 6.51
N THR A 1110 -26.14 22.61 6.99
CA THR A 1110 -26.95 22.25 8.15
C THR A 1110 -26.09 22.02 9.40
N ASN A 1111 -26.71 21.61 10.51
CA ASN A 1111 -26.05 21.21 11.76
C ASN A 1111 -25.08 22.28 12.33
N GLY A 1112 -25.44 23.57 12.19
CA GLY A 1112 -24.58 24.68 12.59
C GLY A 1112 -23.20 24.70 11.91
N PHE A 1113 -23.07 24.08 10.73
CA PHE A 1113 -21.83 23.90 9.97
C PHE A 1113 -20.83 22.88 10.55
N PHE A 1114 -21.22 22.09 11.56
CA PHE A 1114 -20.43 20.95 12.02
C PHE A 1114 -20.57 19.75 11.08
N ILE A 1115 -19.55 18.89 11.05
CA ILE A 1115 -19.46 17.77 10.10
C ILE A 1115 -20.28 16.58 10.61
N LEU A 1116 -20.10 16.18 11.86
CA LEU A 1116 -20.79 15.06 12.48
C LEU A 1116 -21.97 15.49 13.38
N LYS A 1117 -22.99 14.65 13.43
CA LYS A 1117 -24.13 14.66 14.35
C LYS A 1117 -23.91 13.67 15.49
N HIS A 1118 -24.84 13.61 16.45
CA HIS A 1118 -24.97 12.51 17.41
C HIS A 1118 -23.75 12.27 18.32
N GLY A 1119 -23.16 13.35 18.84
CA GLY A 1119 -22.15 13.30 19.90
C GLY A 1119 -22.75 13.53 21.28
N VAL A 1120 -22.04 13.10 22.33
CA VAL A 1120 -22.46 13.32 23.73
C VAL A 1120 -21.32 13.93 24.55
N GLY A 1121 -21.47 15.18 24.99
CA GLY A 1121 -20.47 15.87 25.81
C GLY A 1121 -20.48 15.42 27.27
N ASN A 1122 -21.52 15.73 28.04
CA ASN A 1122 -21.60 15.40 29.46
C ASN A 1122 -23.06 15.20 29.92
N ILE A 1123 -23.49 13.95 30.00
CA ILE A 1123 -24.83 13.57 30.48
C ILE A 1123 -25.08 13.96 31.94
N PRO A 1124 -24.18 13.63 32.90
CA PRO A 1124 -24.36 14.04 34.30
C PRO A 1124 -24.60 15.55 34.50
N GLN A 1125 -24.08 16.40 33.60
CA GLN A 1125 -24.28 17.85 33.63
C GLN A 1125 -25.36 18.37 32.66
N ASN A 1126 -26.08 17.49 31.98
CA ASN A 1126 -27.09 17.83 30.95
C ASN A 1126 -26.55 18.80 29.87
N SER A 1127 -25.34 18.53 29.38
CA SER A 1127 -24.62 19.38 28.43
C SER A 1127 -24.26 18.61 27.16
N GLU A 1128 -24.58 19.19 26.00
CA GLU A 1128 -24.18 18.68 24.67
C GLU A 1128 -24.68 17.24 24.45
N LEU A 1129 -25.99 17.01 24.68
CA LEU A 1129 -26.64 15.71 24.49
C LEU A 1129 -27.16 15.61 23.06
N ASP A 1130 -26.76 14.56 22.34
CA ASP A 1130 -27.10 14.36 20.92
C ASP A 1130 -26.78 15.59 20.06
N ALA A 1131 -25.56 16.10 20.22
CA ALA A 1131 -25.11 17.37 19.66
C ALA A 1131 -23.84 17.20 18.82
N PRO A 1132 -23.54 18.11 17.87
CA PRO A 1132 -22.25 18.12 17.21
C PRO A 1132 -21.12 18.53 18.17
N LEU A 1133 -19.93 17.94 17.99
CA LEU A 1133 -18.77 18.16 18.84
C LEU A 1133 -17.54 18.44 17.97
N SER A 1134 -16.85 19.56 18.22
CA SER A 1134 -15.70 19.98 17.40
C SER A 1134 -14.54 18.96 17.39
N TYR A 1135 -14.36 18.20 18.47
CA TYR A 1135 -13.37 17.12 18.53
C TYR A 1135 -13.80 15.87 17.75
N GLY A 1136 -15.11 15.56 17.68
CA GLY A 1136 -15.61 14.49 16.82
C GLY A 1136 -15.28 14.75 15.36
N ASP A 1137 -15.50 15.99 14.91
CA ASP A 1137 -15.12 16.46 13.58
C ASP A 1137 -13.60 16.31 13.34
N TYR A 1138 -12.77 16.74 14.29
CA TYR A 1138 -11.30 16.64 14.19
C TYR A 1138 -10.82 15.20 13.98
N TYR A 1139 -11.23 14.27 14.85
CA TYR A 1139 -10.78 12.89 14.75
C TYR A 1139 -11.40 12.15 13.57
N PHE A 1140 -12.57 12.56 13.09
CA PHE A 1140 -13.16 12.02 11.87
C PHE A 1140 -12.33 12.36 10.63
N ILE A 1141 -11.92 13.62 10.49
CA ILE A 1141 -11.04 14.03 9.38
C ILE A 1141 -9.66 13.38 9.50
N GLU A 1142 -9.09 13.31 10.71
CA GLU A 1142 -7.85 12.57 10.93
C GLU A 1142 -7.97 11.11 10.46
N ALA A 1143 -9.02 10.42 10.88
CA ALA A 1143 -9.24 9.02 10.54
C ALA A 1143 -9.48 8.80 9.04
N LEU A 1144 -10.23 9.70 8.36
CA LEU A 1144 -10.38 9.66 6.90
C LEU A 1144 -9.03 9.81 6.18
N LEU A 1145 -8.18 10.73 6.62
CA LEU A 1145 -6.84 10.90 6.05
C LEU A 1145 -5.93 9.71 6.32
N ARG A 1146 -6.00 9.12 7.53
CA ARG A 1146 -5.27 7.89 7.87
C ARG A 1146 -5.72 6.72 7.01
N TYR A 1147 -7.03 6.53 6.83
CA TYR A 1147 -7.60 5.46 6.02
C TYR A 1147 -7.23 5.61 4.53
N ARG A 1148 -7.26 6.84 4.01
CA ARG A 1148 -6.84 7.10 2.63
C ARG A 1148 -5.36 6.73 2.39
N ASN A 1149 -4.52 7.03 3.37
CA ASN A 1149 -3.07 6.80 3.33
C ASN A 1149 -2.67 5.43 3.89
N TYR A 1150 -3.62 4.53 4.14
CA TYR A 1150 -3.41 3.16 4.60
C TYR A 1150 -3.14 2.24 3.41
#